data_AF-A0A2D6XBZ7-F1
#
_entry.id   AF-A0A2D6XBZ7-F1
#
_cell.length_a   1.000
_cell.length_b   1.000
_cell.length_c   1.000
_cell.angle_alpha   90.00
_cell.angle_beta   90.00
_cell.angle_gamma   90.00
#
_symmetry.space_group_name_H-M   'P 1'
#
loop_
_entity.id
_entity.type
_entity.pdbx_description
1 polymer ?
#
loop_
_entity_poly.entity_id
_entity_poly.type
_entity_poly.pdbx_seq_one_letter_code
_entity_poly.pdbx_strand_id
1 'polypeptide(L)'
;MKNNIKVVTSFHVNSWETYAKRFIESFKHWPKRVKLYAYYHDGELPADAPKAKNIFYRNLMHDKEMLAYREEHKPHNGTANGSQAYNWRMDAIKWCHKVYAMTAIASEMRMEDDQPGWLIWLDADTRTTKKFPTKELKKFLPEDVELTHLGRKAADYSETSFLAFNLNSIRTHSILLDLRGIYNSGEVITFREWHDGFIFERLLNLHKAHGMTTFNLSPDCEDLQAFNGSKLSKYMEHFKGPEKERLHPAMRYNQLVELVSFYKPKSLLETGTWNGKHSLEMCRAALLAHDSPVHYTGYDLFEEGNEDLDKEELNSKSRVKMSDISPLFDSLVKQFDGRFSYRLVKGNTRETLKHHNVDFAFIDGGHSIETTRNDYEHLEGSKVIVFDDYFKKDKAGYEPKEEHQGTNKVFDSLEGDKWVLPSQDMVLGGGITHLAVLVLEGEEPPNKNRIAVPIIVNPIDCVEKEEIYTNIDENLNLIDTWLGKKYHWHRETALVCSGGPSLLDSIQDIKEDMIPSLGIPPRRIVCVKHSYPVLLEAGIVPWACIILDPRPLDGTSTHGIVRRTLFENFNDRTIFFVASMTEPSVTKFLLDKGARVVGWHAFSHAVSQQKIMENKMLVTGGTCAAMRSVGLFHTLGFRDFKLYGFDSCLAKAPSKKEQKLKTEGSPKFLEVNVGGKSFWTTGELLAQAQDFEKLVERFDVDLDIEVLGSGMIPELWKLQQSKREKLQPYAEFLDV
;
A
#
# COMPACT_ATOMS: atom_id res chain seq x y z
N MET A 1 0.75 -34.66 30.03
CA MET A 1 0.43 -34.89 28.60
C MET A 1 1.71 -34.82 27.78
N LYS A 2 1.84 -35.61 26.72
CA LYS A 2 2.92 -35.43 25.74
C LYS A 2 2.67 -34.09 25.03
N ASN A 3 3.45 -33.05 25.33
CA ASN A 3 3.34 -31.76 24.61
C ASN A 3 4.00 -31.90 23.22
N ASN A 4 3.39 -32.70 22.36
CA ASN A 4 3.73 -32.79 20.96
C ASN A 4 3.34 -31.47 20.28
N ILE A 5 4.28 -30.86 19.57
CA ILE A 5 4.06 -29.58 18.89
C ILE A 5 4.60 -29.75 17.47
N LYS A 6 3.69 -29.63 16.49
CA LYS A 6 4.04 -29.56 15.06
C LYS A 6 3.80 -28.12 14.60
N VAL A 7 4.76 -27.54 13.88
CA VAL A 7 4.65 -26.26 13.18
C VAL A 7 4.47 -26.56 11.70
N VAL A 8 3.57 -25.85 11.03
CA VAL A 8 3.29 -25.98 9.61
C VAL A 8 3.44 -24.63 8.94
N THR A 9 4.00 -24.64 7.74
CA THR A 9 4.08 -23.48 6.86
C THR A 9 3.90 -23.92 5.40
N SER A 10 3.65 -22.98 4.50
CA SER A 10 3.69 -23.21 3.07
C SER A 10 4.41 -22.07 2.33
N PHE A 11 5.13 -22.40 1.25
CA PHE A 11 5.75 -21.40 0.37
C PHE A 11 5.78 -21.85 -1.09
N HIS A 12 5.73 -20.88 -2.00
CA HIS A 12 6.01 -21.12 -3.41
C HIS A 12 7.53 -21.27 -3.59
N VAL A 13 7.99 -22.19 -4.44
CA VAL A 13 9.43 -22.42 -4.68
C VAL A 13 10.18 -21.14 -5.11
N ASN A 14 9.60 -20.31 -6.00
CA ASN A 14 10.15 -19.00 -6.38
C ASN A 14 10.35 -18.00 -5.22
N SER A 15 9.71 -18.22 -4.07
CA SER A 15 9.91 -17.41 -2.87
C SER A 15 11.08 -17.87 -1.99
N TRP A 16 11.84 -18.88 -2.44
CA TRP A 16 12.95 -19.45 -1.67
C TRP A 16 13.96 -18.41 -1.23
N GLU A 17 14.54 -17.69 -2.19
CA GLU A 17 15.54 -16.65 -1.94
C GLU A 17 14.95 -15.37 -1.36
N THR A 18 13.63 -15.14 -1.51
CA THR A 18 12.96 -13.95 -0.98
C THR A 18 12.73 -14.07 0.53
N TYR A 19 12.13 -15.17 0.99
CA TYR A 19 11.77 -15.32 2.40
C TYR A 19 11.86 -16.76 2.94
N ALA A 20 11.60 -17.78 2.13
CA ALA A 20 11.41 -19.13 2.68
C ALA A 20 12.70 -19.71 3.26
N LYS A 21 13.84 -19.52 2.58
CA LYS A 21 15.16 -19.96 3.08
C LYS A 21 15.45 -19.36 4.45
N ARG A 22 15.26 -18.05 4.61
CA ARG A 22 15.44 -17.32 5.87
C ARG A 22 14.55 -17.87 6.98
N PHE A 23 13.29 -18.17 6.69
CA PHE A 23 12.37 -18.80 7.65
C PHE A 23 12.90 -20.16 8.11
N ILE A 24 13.21 -21.05 7.16
CA ILE A 24 13.64 -22.42 7.44
C ILE A 24 14.94 -22.44 8.24
N GLU A 25 15.94 -21.65 7.82
CA GLU A 25 17.21 -21.53 8.53
C GLU A 25 17.03 -20.97 9.94
N SER A 26 16.11 -20.03 10.13
CA SER A 26 15.80 -19.47 11.44
C SER A 26 15.15 -20.48 12.38
N PHE A 27 14.59 -21.59 11.87
CA PHE A 27 14.00 -22.65 12.68
C PHE A 27 15.01 -23.34 13.61
N LYS A 28 16.33 -23.17 13.38
CA LYS A 28 17.40 -23.58 14.31
C LYS A 28 17.24 -22.98 15.72
N HIS A 29 16.52 -21.87 15.85
CA HIS A 29 16.25 -21.21 17.12
C HIS A 29 15.10 -21.87 17.92
N TRP A 30 14.31 -22.75 17.30
CA TRP A 30 13.21 -23.45 17.96
C TRP A 30 13.69 -24.65 18.79
N PRO A 31 12.90 -25.11 19.79
CA PRO A 31 13.26 -26.31 20.54
C PRO A 31 13.33 -27.54 19.63
N LYS A 32 14.42 -28.33 19.72
CA LYS A 32 14.67 -29.52 18.87
C LYS A 32 13.55 -30.55 18.81
N ARG A 33 12.66 -30.58 19.81
CA ARG A 33 11.51 -31.49 19.88
C ARG A 33 10.29 -31.01 19.07
N VAL A 34 10.27 -29.74 18.68
CA VAL A 34 9.23 -29.19 17.80
C VAL A 34 9.57 -29.59 16.37
N LYS A 35 8.59 -30.17 15.67
CA LYS A 35 8.73 -30.61 14.29
C LYS A 35 8.16 -29.54 13.36
N LEU A 36 8.89 -29.17 12.32
CA LEU A 36 8.43 -28.31 11.24
C LEU A 36 8.04 -29.15 10.03
N TYR A 37 6.85 -28.92 9.51
CA TYR A 37 6.36 -29.45 8.24
C TYR A 37 6.22 -28.29 7.26
N ALA A 38 7.21 -28.17 6.37
CA ALA A 38 7.30 -27.11 5.40
C ALA A 38 6.75 -27.60 4.06
N TYR A 39 5.55 -27.15 3.71
CA TYR A 39 4.96 -27.44 2.40
C TYR A 39 5.55 -26.50 1.34
N TYR A 40 5.92 -27.05 0.21
CA TYR A 40 6.33 -26.29 -0.98
C TYR A 40 5.39 -26.62 -2.14
N HIS A 41 5.23 -25.69 -3.08
CA HIS A 41 4.36 -25.86 -4.24
C HIS A 41 4.92 -25.17 -5.49
N ASP A 42 4.39 -25.56 -6.65
CA ASP A 42 4.71 -24.98 -7.96
C ASP A 42 6.23 -24.95 -8.27
N GLY A 43 6.90 -26.09 -8.08
CA GLY A 43 8.30 -26.28 -8.42
C GLY A 43 8.96 -27.46 -7.67
N GLU A 44 10.26 -27.63 -7.88
CA GLU A 44 11.08 -28.57 -7.12
C GLU A 44 11.66 -27.91 -5.86
N LEU A 45 11.87 -28.71 -4.80
CA LEU A 45 12.52 -28.19 -3.59
C LEU A 45 13.97 -27.80 -3.91
N PRO A 46 14.42 -26.59 -3.55
CA PRO A 46 15.80 -26.16 -3.78
C PRO A 46 16.83 -27.10 -3.17
N ALA A 47 17.93 -27.34 -3.90
CA ALA A 47 18.95 -28.31 -3.50
C ALA A 47 19.68 -27.92 -2.20
N ASP A 48 19.71 -26.63 -1.88
CA ASP A 48 20.29 -26.05 -0.67
C ASP A 48 19.31 -26.02 0.52
N ALA A 49 18.11 -26.60 0.39
CA ALA A 49 17.14 -26.69 1.48
C ALA A 49 17.75 -27.36 2.74
N PRO A 50 17.75 -26.69 3.91
CA PRO A 50 18.36 -27.21 5.12
C PRO A 50 17.81 -28.57 5.53
N LYS A 51 18.70 -29.53 5.78
CA LYS A 51 18.34 -30.89 6.25
C LYS A 51 18.53 -30.98 7.76
N ALA A 52 17.43 -31.13 8.50
CA ALA A 52 17.45 -31.34 9.94
C ALA A 52 16.45 -32.43 10.36
N LYS A 53 16.74 -33.16 11.44
CA LYS A 53 15.90 -34.29 11.92
C LYS A 53 14.46 -33.88 12.29
N ASN A 54 14.23 -32.59 12.53
CA ASN A 54 12.94 -32.04 12.91
C ASN A 54 12.34 -31.11 11.83
N ILE A 55 12.87 -31.12 10.60
CA ILE A 55 12.32 -30.38 9.46
C ILE A 55 11.93 -31.40 8.38
N PHE A 56 10.68 -31.35 7.96
CA PHE A 56 10.09 -32.25 6.97
C PHE A 56 9.54 -31.40 5.81
N TYR A 57 10.00 -31.66 4.59
CA TYR A 57 9.48 -30.99 3.40
C TYR A 57 8.42 -31.86 2.72
N ARG A 58 7.35 -31.21 2.24
CA ARG A 58 6.26 -31.90 1.54
C ARG A 58 5.81 -31.12 0.32
N ASN A 59 5.64 -31.81 -0.79
CA ASN A 59 5.09 -31.20 -1.99
C ASN A 59 3.58 -31.11 -1.86
N LEU A 60 3.04 -29.89 -1.81
CA LEU A 60 1.61 -29.66 -1.76
C LEU A 60 0.92 -30.03 -3.07
N MET A 61 1.65 -30.12 -4.18
CA MET A 61 1.14 -30.62 -5.47
C MET A 61 0.75 -32.11 -5.43
N HIS A 62 0.92 -32.80 -4.31
CA HIS A 62 0.40 -34.16 -4.10
C HIS A 62 -0.99 -34.17 -3.43
N ASP A 63 -1.52 -33.03 -2.96
CA ASP A 63 -2.89 -32.94 -2.42
C ASP A 63 -3.89 -32.81 -3.58
N LYS A 64 -4.64 -33.90 -3.83
CA LYS A 64 -5.60 -33.98 -4.94
C LYS A 64 -6.80 -33.04 -4.78
N GLU A 65 -7.25 -32.79 -3.55
CA GLU A 65 -8.38 -31.88 -3.31
C GLU A 65 -7.96 -30.44 -3.59
N MET A 66 -6.76 -30.06 -3.16
CA MET A 66 -6.18 -28.74 -3.46
C MET A 66 -6.02 -28.51 -4.96
N LEU A 67 -5.52 -29.52 -5.70
CA LEU A 67 -5.39 -29.44 -7.15
C LEU A 67 -6.75 -29.32 -7.84
N ALA A 68 -7.75 -30.10 -7.42
CA ALA A 68 -9.10 -30.01 -7.96
C ALA A 68 -9.70 -28.62 -7.72
N TYR A 69 -9.58 -28.11 -6.49
CA TYR A 69 -10.02 -26.77 -6.13
C TYR A 69 -9.33 -25.69 -6.98
N ARG A 70 -8.00 -25.76 -7.16
CA ARG A 70 -7.25 -24.80 -7.98
C ARG A 70 -7.69 -24.79 -9.44
N GLU A 71 -8.00 -25.95 -10.00
CA GLU A 71 -8.46 -26.06 -11.38
C GLU A 71 -9.87 -25.48 -11.53
N GLU A 72 -10.80 -25.84 -10.64
CA GLU A 72 -12.17 -25.33 -10.64
C GLU A 72 -12.21 -23.80 -10.43
N HIS A 73 -11.37 -23.27 -9.54
CA HIS A 73 -11.35 -21.87 -9.17
C HIS A 73 -10.27 -21.06 -9.90
N LYS A 74 -9.68 -21.60 -10.96
CA LYS A 74 -8.62 -20.93 -11.74
C LYS A 74 -8.95 -19.47 -12.15
N PRO A 75 -10.21 -19.11 -12.48
CA PRO A 75 -10.58 -17.71 -12.73
C PRO A 75 -10.41 -16.77 -11.53
N HIS A 76 -10.49 -17.30 -10.31
CA HIS A 76 -10.47 -16.57 -9.04
C HIS A 76 -9.05 -16.38 -8.49
N ASN A 77 -8.13 -15.98 -9.38
CA ASN A 77 -6.69 -15.79 -9.10
C ASN A 77 -6.33 -14.35 -8.69
N GLY A 78 -7.31 -13.55 -8.25
CA GLY A 78 -7.14 -12.14 -7.93
C GLY A 78 -7.10 -11.20 -9.13
N THR A 79 -7.06 -11.70 -10.37
CA THR A 79 -7.07 -10.89 -11.60
C THR A 79 -8.32 -11.10 -12.47
N ALA A 80 -9.25 -11.96 -12.02
CA ALA A 80 -10.39 -12.42 -12.82
C ALA A 80 -9.96 -12.83 -14.24
N ASN A 81 -8.97 -13.73 -14.35
CA ASN A 81 -8.34 -14.13 -15.61
C ASN A 81 -7.73 -12.97 -16.43
N GLY A 82 -7.12 -11.99 -15.75
CA GLY A 82 -6.47 -10.85 -16.39
C GLY A 82 -7.41 -9.75 -16.88
N SER A 83 -8.71 -9.84 -16.57
CA SER A 83 -9.68 -8.77 -16.85
C SER A 83 -9.60 -7.60 -15.86
N GLN A 84 -8.86 -7.78 -14.77
CA GLN A 84 -8.90 -6.92 -13.60
C GLN A 84 -7.49 -6.84 -12.96
N ALA A 85 -7.19 -5.74 -12.27
CA ALA A 85 -5.91 -5.55 -11.59
C ALA A 85 -5.78 -6.54 -10.42
N TYR A 86 -4.56 -6.99 -10.13
CA TYR A 86 -4.35 -7.99 -9.08
C TYR A 86 -4.84 -7.50 -7.70
N ASN A 87 -5.89 -8.14 -7.19
CA ASN A 87 -6.42 -7.94 -5.85
C ASN A 87 -6.23 -9.20 -5.03
N TRP A 88 -5.26 -9.16 -4.11
CA TRP A 88 -4.96 -10.30 -3.25
C TRP A 88 -6.16 -10.72 -2.40
N ARG A 89 -7.11 -9.84 -2.05
CA ARG A 89 -8.30 -10.22 -1.27
C ARG A 89 -9.23 -11.17 -2.04
N MET A 90 -9.13 -11.15 -3.37
CA MET A 90 -9.93 -11.94 -4.31
C MET A 90 -9.09 -13.03 -4.97
N ASP A 91 -7.98 -13.44 -4.34
CA ASP A 91 -7.08 -14.47 -4.86
C ASP A 91 -7.30 -15.80 -4.12
N ALA A 92 -8.40 -16.46 -4.46
CA ALA A 92 -8.82 -17.71 -3.85
C ALA A 92 -7.81 -18.85 -4.09
N ILE A 93 -7.00 -18.74 -5.15
CA ILE A 93 -5.91 -19.66 -5.49
C ILE A 93 -4.72 -19.49 -4.56
N LYS A 94 -4.26 -18.26 -4.31
CA LYS A 94 -3.10 -18.01 -3.44
C LYS A 94 -3.36 -18.49 -2.01
N TRP A 95 -4.52 -18.18 -1.45
CA TRP A 95 -4.78 -18.41 -0.03
C TRP A 95 -5.12 -19.86 0.32
N CYS A 96 -5.52 -20.68 -0.66
CA CYS A 96 -5.89 -22.07 -0.40
C CYS A 96 -4.70 -22.90 0.11
N HIS A 97 -3.47 -22.62 -0.34
CA HIS A 97 -2.28 -23.42 0.01
C HIS A 97 -2.09 -23.57 1.52
N LYS A 98 -2.34 -22.49 2.27
CA LYS A 98 -2.30 -22.47 3.73
C LYS A 98 -3.32 -23.39 4.36
N VAL A 99 -4.56 -23.32 3.89
CA VAL A 99 -5.68 -24.14 4.37
C VAL A 99 -5.39 -25.62 4.14
N TYR A 100 -4.99 -26.01 2.93
CA TYR A 100 -4.70 -27.40 2.60
C TYR A 100 -3.49 -27.95 3.34
N ALA A 101 -2.39 -27.19 3.44
CA ALA A 101 -1.20 -27.61 4.18
C ALA A 101 -1.49 -27.80 5.69
N MET A 102 -2.20 -26.85 6.30
CA MET A 102 -2.54 -26.88 7.72
C MET A 102 -3.48 -28.05 8.05
N THR A 103 -4.52 -28.23 7.26
CA THR A 103 -5.57 -29.23 7.52
C THR A 103 -5.08 -30.66 7.21
N ALA A 104 -4.19 -30.84 6.23
CA ALA A 104 -3.55 -32.13 5.98
C ALA A 104 -2.78 -32.64 7.21
N ILE A 105 -1.96 -31.79 7.82
CA ILE A 105 -1.21 -32.15 9.04
C ILE A 105 -2.14 -32.38 10.22
N ALA A 106 -3.19 -31.56 10.36
CA ALA A 106 -4.17 -31.74 11.44
C ALA A 106 -4.86 -33.11 11.37
N SER A 107 -5.25 -33.54 10.17
CA SER A 107 -5.86 -34.85 9.94
C SER A 107 -4.89 -36.00 10.25
N GLU A 108 -3.64 -35.92 9.77
CA GLU A 108 -2.62 -36.92 10.08
C GLU A 108 -2.36 -37.03 11.59
N MET A 109 -2.18 -35.89 12.26
CA MET A 109 -2.01 -35.83 13.71
C MET A 109 -3.14 -36.56 14.46
N ARG A 110 -4.38 -36.39 14.00
CA ARG A 110 -5.55 -37.02 14.61
C ARG A 110 -5.65 -38.51 14.33
N MET A 111 -5.26 -38.96 13.14
CA MET A 111 -5.25 -40.38 12.81
C MET A 111 -4.13 -41.14 13.54
N GLU A 112 -3.05 -40.46 13.89
CA GLU A 112 -1.89 -41.04 14.59
C GLU A 112 -2.08 -41.18 16.10
N ASP A 113 -2.81 -40.26 16.77
CA ASP A 113 -2.90 -40.18 18.23
C ASP A 113 -4.24 -39.55 18.67
N ASP A 114 -4.89 -40.11 19.69
CA ASP A 114 -6.11 -39.54 20.29
C ASP A 114 -5.83 -38.27 21.11
N GLN A 115 -4.57 -38.00 21.44
CA GLN A 115 -4.09 -36.77 22.08
C GLN A 115 -2.93 -36.15 21.28
N PRO A 116 -3.21 -35.60 20.07
CA PRO A 116 -2.17 -35.19 19.13
C PRO A 116 -1.29 -34.03 19.60
N GLY A 117 -1.78 -33.22 20.55
CA GLY A 117 -1.13 -32.02 21.06
C GLY A 117 -1.44 -30.77 20.23
N TRP A 118 -0.43 -29.93 20.00
CA TRP A 118 -0.60 -28.62 19.36
C TRP A 118 -0.11 -28.61 17.92
N LEU A 119 -0.92 -27.99 17.06
CA LEU A 119 -0.57 -27.63 15.70
C LEU A 119 -0.42 -26.11 15.61
N ILE A 120 0.72 -25.61 15.13
CA ILE A 120 0.97 -24.19 14.95
C ILE A 120 1.09 -23.91 13.46
N TRP A 121 0.30 -22.98 12.94
CA TRP A 121 0.58 -22.34 11.67
C TRP A 121 1.55 -21.17 11.89
N LEU A 122 2.58 -21.06 11.04
CA LEU A 122 3.47 -19.90 11.00
C LEU A 122 3.76 -19.54 9.54
N ASP A 123 3.47 -18.31 9.13
CA ASP A 123 3.73 -17.87 7.75
C ASP A 123 5.24 -17.94 7.43
N ALA A 124 5.56 -18.36 6.21
CA ALA A 124 6.94 -18.57 5.74
C ALA A 124 7.74 -17.27 5.59
N ASP A 125 7.10 -16.11 5.70
CA ASP A 125 7.72 -14.78 5.75
C ASP A 125 7.98 -14.33 7.21
N THR A 126 8.14 -15.27 8.13
CA THR A 126 8.58 -15.03 9.51
C THR A 126 10.05 -15.42 9.70
N ARG A 127 10.83 -14.64 10.47
CA ARG A 127 12.19 -15.01 10.87
C ARG A 127 12.28 -15.10 12.39
N THR A 128 12.68 -16.25 12.91
CA THR A 128 13.00 -16.37 14.35
C THR A 128 14.41 -15.81 14.59
N THR A 129 14.51 -14.69 15.32
CA THR A 129 15.77 -13.95 15.52
C THR A 129 16.52 -14.36 16.78
N LYS A 130 15.84 -14.98 17.74
CA LYS A 130 16.42 -15.40 19.03
C LYS A 130 16.00 -16.82 19.37
N LYS A 131 16.84 -17.52 20.15
CA LYS A 131 16.52 -18.84 20.71
C LYS A 131 15.16 -18.77 21.40
N PHE A 132 14.22 -19.63 20.99
CA PHE A 132 12.86 -19.64 21.49
C PHE A 132 12.69 -20.77 22.52
N PRO A 133 12.76 -20.49 23.84
CA PRO A 133 12.79 -21.55 24.84
C PRO A 133 11.44 -22.27 24.93
N THR A 134 11.48 -23.58 25.20
CA THR A 134 10.28 -24.38 25.46
C THR A 134 9.33 -23.74 26.49
N LYS A 135 9.87 -23.16 27.57
CA LYS A 135 9.08 -22.53 28.63
C LYS A 135 8.32 -21.31 28.10
N GLU A 136 8.93 -20.57 27.18
CA GLU A 136 8.32 -19.38 26.57
C GLU A 136 7.29 -19.81 25.53
N LEU A 137 7.61 -20.79 24.69
CA LEU A 137 6.66 -21.37 23.72
C LEU A 137 5.35 -21.82 24.39
N LYS A 138 5.41 -22.47 25.56
CA LYS A 138 4.22 -22.87 26.32
C LYS A 138 3.32 -21.70 26.75
N LYS A 139 3.84 -20.48 26.89
CA LYS A 139 3.03 -19.30 27.24
C LYS A 139 2.11 -18.87 26.09
N PHE A 140 2.41 -19.28 24.86
CA PHE A 140 1.59 -19.07 23.68
C PHE A 140 0.63 -20.24 23.44
N LEU A 141 0.68 -21.29 24.26
CA LEU A 141 -0.10 -22.52 24.12
C LEU A 141 -0.72 -22.92 25.49
N PRO A 142 -1.58 -22.07 26.10
CA PRO A 142 -2.19 -22.37 27.39
C PRO A 142 -2.99 -23.69 27.36
N GLU A 143 -2.90 -24.51 28.40
CA GLU A 143 -3.52 -25.84 28.40
C GLU A 143 -5.06 -25.80 28.50
N ASP A 144 -5.62 -24.68 28.98
CA ASP A 144 -7.05 -24.42 29.17
C ASP A 144 -7.73 -23.75 27.96
N VAL A 145 -6.99 -23.49 26.88
CA VAL A 145 -7.54 -22.90 25.65
C VAL A 145 -7.43 -23.86 24.47
N GLU A 146 -8.35 -23.70 23.53
CA GLU A 146 -8.44 -24.55 22.35
C GLU A 146 -7.72 -23.95 21.14
N LEU A 147 -7.71 -22.61 21.05
CA LEU A 147 -7.13 -21.90 19.93
C LEU A 147 -6.39 -20.63 20.37
N THR A 148 -5.22 -20.37 19.82
CA THR A 148 -4.48 -19.11 19.99
C THR A 148 -4.39 -18.36 18.66
N HIS A 149 -4.66 -17.05 18.67
CA HIS A 149 -4.66 -16.19 17.48
C HIS A 149 -4.14 -14.77 17.77
N LEU A 150 -3.96 -13.98 16.72
CA LEU A 150 -3.59 -12.56 16.78
C LEU A 150 -4.78 -11.68 16.38
N GLY A 151 -5.59 -11.27 17.36
CA GLY A 151 -6.70 -10.34 17.12
C GLY A 151 -6.21 -8.90 16.89
N ARG A 152 -7.02 -8.09 16.22
CA ARG A 152 -6.78 -6.67 15.95
C ARG A 152 -8.09 -5.91 15.75
N LYS A 153 -8.09 -4.60 15.95
CA LYS A 153 -9.27 -3.74 15.77
C LYS A 153 -9.32 -3.00 14.44
N ALA A 154 -8.18 -2.79 13.78
CA ALA A 154 -8.14 -2.12 12.46
C ALA A 154 -8.67 -2.97 11.28
N ALA A 155 -8.98 -4.25 11.50
CA ALA A 155 -9.64 -5.11 10.53
C ALA A 155 -10.72 -5.94 11.21
N ASP A 156 -11.77 -6.31 10.48
CA ASP A 156 -12.81 -7.23 10.95
C ASP A 156 -12.36 -8.71 10.87
N TYR A 157 -11.05 -8.95 10.98
CA TYR A 157 -10.43 -10.27 11.07
C TYR A 157 -9.05 -10.25 11.73
N SER A 158 -8.75 -11.34 12.43
CA SER A 158 -7.45 -11.66 13.00
C SER A 158 -6.34 -11.68 11.96
N GLU A 159 -5.13 -11.33 12.38
CA GLU A 159 -3.93 -11.63 11.63
C GLU A 159 -3.61 -13.13 11.75
N THR A 160 -3.56 -13.84 10.62
CA THR A 160 -3.40 -15.31 10.62
C THR A 160 -1.97 -15.79 10.43
N SER A 161 -0.97 -14.90 10.51
CA SER A 161 0.43 -15.29 10.33
C SER A 161 0.99 -16.15 11.46
N PHE A 162 0.31 -16.17 12.61
CA PHE A 162 0.45 -17.17 13.66
C PHE A 162 -0.93 -17.63 14.13
N LEU A 163 -1.18 -18.94 14.06
CA LEU A 163 -2.34 -19.59 14.66
C LEU A 163 -1.87 -20.83 15.40
N ALA A 164 -2.44 -21.14 16.57
CA ALA A 164 -2.16 -22.39 17.25
C ALA A 164 -3.45 -23.10 17.66
N PHE A 165 -3.50 -24.40 17.39
CA PHE A 165 -4.66 -25.25 17.50
C PHE A 165 -4.36 -26.40 18.46
N ASN A 166 -5.09 -26.48 19.57
CA ASN A 166 -5.03 -27.61 20.49
C ASN A 166 -5.87 -28.76 19.94
N LEU A 167 -5.24 -29.70 19.24
CA LEU A 167 -5.90 -30.84 18.61
C LEU A 167 -6.31 -31.92 19.62
N ASN A 168 -6.08 -31.73 20.92
CA ASN A 168 -6.71 -32.58 21.93
C ASN A 168 -8.20 -32.25 22.09
N SER A 169 -8.66 -31.08 21.62
CA SER A 169 -10.07 -30.71 21.60
C SER A 169 -10.72 -31.02 20.26
N ILE A 170 -11.92 -31.61 20.31
CA ILE A 170 -12.76 -31.86 19.14
C ILE A 170 -13.19 -30.55 18.44
N ARG A 171 -13.40 -29.46 19.19
CA ARG A 171 -13.82 -28.17 18.62
C ARG A 171 -12.76 -27.60 17.68
N THR A 172 -11.49 -27.78 18.03
CA THR A 172 -10.36 -27.38 17.19
C THR A 172 -10.30 -28.16 15.88
N HIS A 173 -10.72 -29.43 15.89
CA HIS A 173 -10.87 -30.19 14.64
C HIS A 173 -12.04 -29.67 13.82
N SER A 174 -13.17 -29.39 14.45
CA SER A 174 -14.35 -28.87 13.77
C SER A 174 -14.04 -27.58 13.00
N ILE A 175 -13.39 -26.59 13.62
CA ILE A 175 -13.05 -25.34 12.90
C ILE A 175 -12.09 -25.57 11.72
N LEU A 176 -11.14 -26.51 11.82
CA LEU A 176 -10.22 -26.84 10.74
C LEU A 176 -10.92 -27.59 9.60
N LEU A 177 -11.87 -28.47 9.93
CA LEU A 177 -12.69 -29.18 8.95
C LEU A 177 -13.65 -28.23 8.24
N ASP A 178 -14.30 -27.33 8.96
CA ASP A 178 -15.19 -26.30 8.38
C ASP A 178 -14.38 -25.38 7.46
N LEU A 179 -13.18 -24.98 7.87
CA LEU A 179 -12.29 -24.17 7.02
C LEU A 179 -11.90 -24.91 5.74
N ARG A 180 -11.52 -26.19 5.81
CA ARG A 180 -11.27 -26.99 4.59
C ARG A 180 -12.55 -27.16 3.76
N GLY A 181 -13.69 -27.34 4.42
CA GLY A 181 -14.99 -27.51 3.81
C GLY A 181 -15.41 -26.32 2.94
N ILE A 182 -15.25 -25.09 3.44
CA ILE A 182 -15.56 -23.85 2.72
C ILE A 182 -14.76 -23.73 1.41
N TYR A 183 -13.50 -24.18 1.41
CA TYR A 183 -12.68 -24.21 0.20
C TYR A 183 -13.11 -25.37 -0.71
N ASN A 184 -13.23 -26.58 -0.19
CA ASN A 184 -13.63 -27.76 -0.96
C ASN A 184 -15.02 -27.61 -1.63
N SER A 185 -15.94 -26.86 -1.04
CA SER A 185 -17.28 -26.62 -1.59
C SER A 185 -17.35 -25.45 -2.58
N GLY A 186 -16.29 -24.64 -2.68
CA GLY A 186 -16.31 -23.36 -3.39
C GLY A 186 -17.08 -22.24 -2.68
N GLU A 187 -17.61 -22.46 -1.47
CA GLU A 187 -18.32 -21.42 -0.71
C GLU A 187 -17.45 -20.18 -0.47
N VAL A 188 -16.12 -20.34 -0.44
CA VAL A 188 -15.14 -19.27 -0.29
C VAL A 188 -15.36 -18.08 -1.24
N ILE A 189 -15.78 -18.31 -2.49
CA ILE A 189 -15.99 -17.23 -3.47
C ILE A 189 -17.31 -16.46 -3.28
N THR A 190 -18.20 -16.96 -2.41
CA THR A 190 -19.45 -16.28 -2.07
C THR A 190 -19.26 -15.20 -0.99
N PHE A 191 -18.11 -15.21 -0.31
CA PHE A 191 -17.76 -14.21 0.68
C PHE A 191 -17.23 -12.92 0.05
N ARG A 192 -17.30 -11.81 0.81
CA ARG A 192 -16.78 -10.50 0.40
C ARG A 192 -15.27 -10.50 0.13
N GLU A 193 -14.50 -11.31 0.85
CA GLU A 193 -13.06 -11.49 0.67
C GLU A 193 -12.75 -12.99 0.73
N TRP A 194 -11.87 -13.48 -0.15
CA TRP A 194 -11.60 -14.91 -0.38
C TRP A 194 -10.31 -15.40 0.30
N HIS A 195 -9.68 -14.53 1.10
CA HIS A 195 -8.43 -14.85 1.78
C HIS A 195 -8.66 -15.53 3.13
N ASP A 196 -7.67 -16.33 3.56
CA ASP A 196 -7.77 -17.21 4.74
C ASP A 196 -8.14 -16.45 6.02
N GLY A 197 -7.54 -15.28 6.24
CA GLY A 197 -7.84 -14.46 7.43
C GLY A 197 -9.30 -14.04 7.55
N PHE A 198 -9.94 -13.69 6.44
CA PHE A 198 -11.34 -13.28 6.44
C PHE A 198 -12.21 -14.47 6.82
N ILE A 199 -12.09 -15.57 6.09
CA ILE A 199 -12.86 -16.81 6.30
C ILE A 199 -12.65 -17.35 7.72
N PHE A 200 -11.40 -17.39 8.18
CA PHE A 200 -11.04 -17.86 9.51
C PHE A 200 -11.74 -17.08 10.62
N GLU A 201 -11.84 -15.75 10.54
CA GLU A 201 -12.50 -14.96 11.59
C GLU A 201 -14.00 -15.29 11.69
N ARG A 202 -14.68 -15.58 10.57
CA ARG A 202 -16.12 -15.87 10.57
C ARG A 202 -16.37 -17.21 11.26
N LEU A 203 -15.54 -18.21 10.93
CA LEU A 203 -15.53 -19.48 11.64
C LEU A 203 -15.14 -19.31 13.12
N LEU A 204 -14.14 -18.51 13.43
CA LEU A 204 -13.73 -18.23 14.81
C LEU A 204 -14.89 -17.67 15.63
N ASN A 205 -15.62 -16.70 15.10
CA ASN A 205 -16.78 -16.10 15.76
C ASN A 205 -17.92 -17.11 15.96
N LEU A 206 -18.21 -17.93 14.94
CA LEU A 206 -19.21 -19.00 15.03
C LEU A 206 -18.84 -20.02 16.11
N HIS A 207 -17.59 -20.51 16.09
CA HIS A 207 -17.11 -21.50 17.05
C HIS A 207 -17.02 -20.95 18.48
N LYS A 208 -16.64 -19.67 18.65
CA LYS A 208 -16.69 -18.99 19.95
C LYS A 208 -18.11 -18.87 20.49
N ALA A 209 -19.08 -18.54 19.64
CA ALA A 209 -20.50 -18.53 20.02
C ALA A 209 -20.98 -19.92 20.45
N HIS A 210 -20.33 -20.99 19.97
CA HIS A 210 -20.59 -22.39 20.32
C HIS A 210 -19.65 -22.93 21.41
N GLY A 211 -18.99 -22.04 22.16
CA GLY A 211 -18.23 -22.40 23.36
C GLY A 211 -16.75 -22.73 23.15
N MET A 212 -16.17 -22.43 21.99
CA MET A 212 -14.72 -22.54 21.80
C MET A 212 -13.97 -21.51 22.66
N THR A 213 -12.96 -21.96 23.41
CA THR A 213 -12.10 -21.07 24.21
C THR A 213 -10.87 -20.63 23.41
N THR A 214 -10.63 -19.32 23.39
CA THR A 214 -9.55 -18.74 22.58
C THR A 214 -8.62 -17.85 23.41
N PHE A 215 -7.35 -17.80 23.01
CA PHE A 215 -6.34 -16.92 23.58
C PHE A 215 -5.86 -15.93 22.51
N ASN A 216 -6.16 -14.65 22.70
CA ASN A 216 -5.68 -13.60 21.83
C ASN A 216 -4.31 -13.11 22.31
N LEU A 217 -3.29 -13.23 21.47
CA LEU A 217 -1.91 -12.78 21.77
C LEU A 217 -1.70 -11.27 21.64
N SER A 218 -2.68 -10.56 21.07
CA SER A 218 -2.65 -9.13 20.77
C SER A 218 -4.00 -8.47 21.09
N PRO A 219 -4.52 -8.60 22.33
CA PRO A 219 -5.86 -8.08 22.69
C PRO A 219 -5.98 -6.56 22.57
N ASP A 220 -4.87 -5.86 22.76
CA ASP A 220 -4.80 -4.39 22.75
C ASP A 220 -4.32 -3.82 21.40
N CYS A 221 -4.27 -4.65 20.34
CA CYS A 221 -3.82 -4.19 19.02
C CYS A 221 -4.90 -3.38 18.31
N GLU A 222 -4.73 -2.06 18.32
CA GLU A 222 -5.61 -1.13 17.62
C GLU A 222 -5.39 -1.11 16.10
N ASP A 223 -4.17 -1.40 15.63
CA ASP A 223 -3.76 -1.28 14.23
C ASP A 223 -3.58 -2.64 13.50
N LEU A 224 -2.94 -2.63 12.34
CA LEU A 224 -2.68 -3.83 11.52
C LEU A 224 -1.43 -4.63 11.93
N GLN A 225 -0.73 -4.25 13.01
CA GLN A 225 0.56 -4.77 13.44
C GLN A 225 0.43 -5.82 14.56
N ALA A 226 -0.61 -6.65 14.53
CA ALA A 226 -0.94 -7.59 15.60
C ALA A 226 0.23 -8.51 15.98
N PHE A 227 0.93 -9.05 14.99
CA PHE A 227 2.10 -9.88 15.21
C PHE A 227 3.24 -9.10 15.90
N ASN A 228 3.58 -7.92 15.39
CA ASN A 228 4.68 -7.08 15.90
C ASN A 228 4.37 -6.49 17.29
N GLY A 229 3.09 -6.19 17.56
CA GLY A 229 2.60 -5.78 18.87
C GLY A 229 2.46 -6.93 19.88
N SER A 230 2.47 -8.18 19.43
CA SER A 230 2.33 -9.34 20.32
C SER A 230 3.63 -9.72 21.03
N LYS A 231 3.54 -10.63 22.01
CA LYS A 231 4.71 -11.21 22.68
C LYS A 231 5.60 -12.05 21.75
N LEU A 232 5.14 -12.41 20.54
CA LEU A 232 5.93 -13.13 19.54
C LEU A 232 7.10 -12.27 19.03
N SER A 233 6.92 -10.95 18.92
CA SER A 233 7.93 -10.02 18.40
C SER A 233 9.25 -10.02 19.18
N LYS A 234 9.24 -10.53 20.41
CA LYS A 234 10.44 -10.74 21.23
C LYS A 234 11.40 -11.79 20.65
N TYR A 235 10.87 -12.74 19.87
CA TYR A 235 11.60 -13.90 19.36
C TYR A 235 11.63 -13.97 17.84
N MET A 236 10.68 -13.34 17.17
CA MET A 236 10.49 -13.47 15.72
C MET A 236 9.99 -12.18 15.10
N GLU A 237 10.37 -11.95 13.85
CA GLU A 237 9.96 -10.82 13.03
C GLU A 237 9.09 -11.34 11.89
N HIS A 238 7.93 -10.73 11.67
CA HIS A 238 7.02 -11.06 10.57
C HIS A 238 7.11 -9.96 9.50
N PHE A 239 7.38 -10.36 8.26
CA PHE A 239 7.64 -9.47 7.14
C PHE A 239 6.40 -9.38 6.26
N LYS A 240 5.56 -8.34 6.44
CA LYS A 240 4.25 -8.23 5.79
C LYS A 240 4.29 -7.42 4.49
N GLY A 241 3.59 -7.89 3.46
CA GLY A 241 3.45 -7.13 2.20
C GLY A 241 4.82 -6.79 1.57
N PRO A 242 5.10 -5.52 1.20
CA PRO A 242 6.40 -5.11 0.69
C PRO A 242 7.56 -5.38 1.65
N GLU A 243 7.30 -5.55 2.95
CA GLU A 243 8.35 -5.91 3.90
C GLU A 243 8.84 -7.35 3.72
N LYS A 244 8.11 -8.22 3.01
CA LYS A 244 8.63 -9.53 2.57
C LYS A 244 9.92 -9.33 1.76
N GLU A 245 9.96 -8.22 1.04
CA GLU A 245 11.07 -7.80 0.24
C GLU A 245 12.12 -7.13 1.13
N ARG A 246 11.78 -6.16 2.02
CA ARG A 246 12.62 -5.38 3.02
C ARG A 246 14.09 -5.05 2.70
N LEU A 247 14.63 -5.54 1.61
CA LEU A 247 14.98 -4.73 0.47
C LEU A 247 13.67 -4.21 -0.13
N HIS A 248 13.24 -2.99 0.20
CA HIS A 248 12.53 -2.23 -0.83
C HIS A 248 13.43 -2.26 -2.08
N PRO A 249 12.91 -2.34 -3.33
CA PRO A 249 13.71 -1.85 -4.43
C PRO A 249 14.07 -0.41 -4.04
N ALA A 250 15.36 -0.18 -3.85
CA ALA A 250 15.88 1.12 -3.43
C ALA A 250 15.26 2.19 -4.35
N MET A 251 14.78 3.31 -3.79
CA MET A 251 14.13 4.39 -4.54
C MET A 251 14.93 4.77 -5.80
N ARG A 252 16.26 4.70 -5.70
CA ARG A 252 17.20 4.88 -6.81
C ARG A 252 16.91 4.01 -8.04
N TYR A 253 16.46 2.76 -7.89
CA TYR A 253 16.20 1.87 -9.03
C TYR A 253 14.90 2.22 -9.78
N ASN A 254 13.90 2.78 -9.08
CA ASN A 254 12.73 3.36 -9.75
C ASN A 254 13.14 4.62 -10.53
N GLN A 255 13.98 5.48 -9.95
CA GLN A 255 14.52 6.66 -10.63
C GLN A 255 15.35 6.26 -11.86
N LEU A 256 16.12 5.18 -11.78
CA LEU A 256 16.90 4.65 -12.89
C LEU A 256 15.98 4.23 -14.05
N VAL A 257 14.88 3.51 -13.77
CA VAL A 257 13.88 3.14 -14.77
C VAL A 257 13.21 4.36 -15.40
N GLU A 258 12.86 5.38 -14.61
CA GLU A 258 12.31 6.64 -15.10
C GLU A 258 13.27 7.37 -16.04
N LEU A 259 14.57 7.42 -15.70
CA LEU A 259 15.60 8.00 -16.57
C LEU A 259 15.71 7.24 -17.88
N VAL A 260 15.74 5.91 -17.86
CA VAL A 260 15.79 5.09 -19.08
C VAL A 260 14.55 5.34 -19.96
N SER A 261 13.36 5.39 -19.37
CA SER A 261 12.13 5.72 -20.12
C SER A 261 12.12 7.14 -20.67
N PHE A 262 12.74 8.10 -19.98
CA PHE A 262 12.87 9.48 -20.42
C PHE A 262 13.85 9.60 -21.60
N TYR A 263 15.05 9.04 -21.46
CA TYR A 263 16.12 9.16 -22.45
C TYR A 263 15.97 8.24 -23.65
N LYS A 264 15.14 7.19 -23.54
CA LYS A 264 14.79 6.30 -24.67
C LYS A 264 16.04 5.71 -25.37
N PRO A 265 16.98 5.10 -24.63
CA PRO A 265 18.26 4.67 -25.18
C PRO A 265 18.12 3.43 -26.07
N LYS A 266 18.88 3.39 -27.16
CA LYS A 266 19.00 2.20 -28.02
C LYS A 266 20.18 1.32 -27.60
N SER A 267 21.17 1.87 -26.90
CA SER A 267 22.27 1.11 -26.30
C SER A 267 22.39 1.40 -24.81
N LEU A 268 22.35 0.33 -24.02
CA LEU A 268 22.49 0.32 -22.57
C LEU A 268 23.79 -0.41 -22.20
N LEU A 269 24.54 0.14 -21.24
CA LEU A 269 25.67 -0.55 -20.63
C LEU A 269 25.58 -0.45 -19.11
N GLU A 270 25.80 -1.55 -18.41
CA GLU A 270 25.84 -1.61 -16.95
C GLU A 270 27.13 -2.29 -16.47
N THR A 271 27.82 -1.67 -15.52
CA THR A 271 28.82 -2.36 -14.67
C THR A 271 28.16 -2.71 -13.35
N GLY A 272 28.35 -3.94 -12.85
CA GLY A 272 27.67 -4.43 -11.64
C GLY A 272 26.35 -5.18 -11.89
N THR A 273 26.20 -5.86 -13.03
CA THR A 273 24.96 -6.57 -13.44
C THR A 273 24.42 -7.54 -12.37
N TRP A 274 25.30 -8.14 -11.57
CA TRP A 274 25.03 -9.06 -10.47
C TRP A 274 24.06 -10.20 -10.80
N ASN A 275 22.76 -10.06 -10.45
CA ASN A 275 21.73 -11.08 -10.67
C ASN A 275 20.80 -10.74 -11.85
N GLY A 276 21.06 -9.64 -12.54
CA GLY A 276 20.35 -9.19 -13.74
C GLY A 276 18.95 -8.63 -13.51
N LYS A 277 18.43 -8.55 -12.27
CA LYS A 277 17.04 -8.10 -12.04
C LYS A 277 16.83 -6.64 -12.47
N HIS A 278 17.65 -5.72 -11.96
CA HIS A 278 17.55 -4.31 -12.33
C HIS A 278 17.91 -4.08 -13.81
N SER A 279 18.89 -4.83 -14.32
CA SER A 279 19.26 -4.84 -15.74
C SER A 279 18.06 -5.15 -16.65
N LEU A 280 17.25 -6.15 -16.30
CA LEU A 280 16.05 -6.53 -17.05
C LEU A 280 14.97 -5.45 -16.98
N GLU A 281 14.83 -4.77 -15.84
CA GLU A 281 13.91 -3.64 -15.68
C GLU A 281 14.31 -2.47 -16.57
N MET A 282 15.59 -2.09 -16.58
CA MET A 282 16.12 -1.07 -17.50
C MET A 282 15.90 -1.46 -18.97
N CYS A 283 16.22 -2.71 -19.35
CA CYS A 283 16.03 -3.17 -20.73
C CYS A 283 14.56 -3.09 -21.16
N ARG A 284 13.63 -3.52 -20.29
CA ARG A 284 12.19 -3.41 -20.55
C ARG A 284 11.74 -1.95 -20.64
N ALA A 285 12.23 -1.09 -19.77
CA ALA A 285 11.91 0.34 -19.78
C ALA A 285 12.30 0.99 -21.12
N ALA A 286 13.48 0.69 -21.65
CA ALA A 286 13.91 1.16 -22.96
C ALA A 286 13.04 0.60 -24.10
N LEU A 287 12.81 -0.72 -24.10
CA LEU A 287 12.00 -1.41 -25.11
C LEU A 287 10.55 -0.92 -25.17
N LEU A 288 9.98 -0.51 -24.04
CA LEU A 288 8.62 0.03 -23.95
C LEU A 288 8.54 1.52 -24.28
N ALA A 289 9.63 2.27 -24.13
CA ALA A 289 9.63 3.71 -24.34
C ALA A 289 9.68 4.12 -25.82
N HIS A 290 10.07 3.21 -26.72
CA HIS A 290 10.10 3.42 -28.17
C HIS A 290 10.12 2.10 -28.95
N ASP A 291 9.91 2.13 -30.27
CA ASP A 291 9.85 0.93 -31.12
C ASP A 291 11.17 0.47 -31.77
N SER A 292 12.26 1.25 -31.64
CA SER A 292 13.57 0.86 -32.19
C SER A 292 14.19 -0.36 -31.47
N PRO A 293 15.13 -1.09 -32.14
CA PRO A 293 15.93 -2.12 -31.50
C PRO A 293 16.79 -1.58 -30.34
N VAL A 294 16.94 -2.37 -29.28
CA VAL A 294 17.73 -2.06 -28.08
C VAL A 294 18.81 -3.13 -27.89
N HIS A 295 20.03 -2.69 -27.58
CA HIS A 295 21.16 -3.54 -27.21
C HIS A 295 21.62 -3.28 -25.77
N TYR A 296 21.81 -4.32 -24.98
CA TYR A 296 22.32 -4.24 -23.61
C TYR A 296 23.68 -4.93 -23.45
N THR A 297 24.65 -4.29 -22.82
CA THR A 297 25.92 -4.91 -22.42
C THR A 297 26.10 -4.85 -20.90
N GLY A 298 26.21 -6.01 -20.25
CA GLY A 298 26.42 -6.11 -18.80
C GLY A 298 27.81 -6.63 -18.44
N TYR A 299 28.48 -5.98 -17.50
CA TYR A 299 29.76 -6.40 -16.92
C TYR A 299 29.59 -6.76 -15.44
N ASP A 300 30.16 -7.88 -15.01
CA ASP A 300 30.23 -8.26 -13.59
C ASP A 300 31.33 -9.31 -13.34
N LEU A 301 31.77 -9.43 -12.09
CA LEU A 301 32.62 -10.53 -11.63
C LEU A 301 31.90 -11.89 -11.70
N PHE A 302 30.57 -11.92 -11.53
CA PHE A 302 29.77 -13.15 -11.45
C PHE A 302 30.40 -14.18 -10.49
N GLU A 303 30.75 -15.37 -10.99
CA GLU A 303 31.37 -16.43 -10.19
C GLU A 303 32.88 -16.24 -9.92
N GLU A 304 33.54 -15.20 -10.46
CA GLU A 304 35.00 -14.98 -10.37
C GLU A 304 35.44 -14.03 -9.24
N GLY A 305 34.51 -13.47 -8.46
CA GLY A 305 34.85 -12.62 -7.31
C GLY A 305 35.58 -13.38 -6.18
N ASN A 306 36.34 -12.68 -5.34
CA ASN A 306 37.05 -13.26 -4.19
C ASN A 306 36.91 -12.39 -2.91
N GLU A 307 37.24 -12.96 -1.75
CA GLU A 307 37.00 -12.29 -0.44
C GLU A 307 37.85 -11.03 -0.23
N ASP A 308 38.99 -10.89 -0.92
CA ASP A 308 39.85 -9.72 -0.79
C ASP A 308 39.29 -8.55 -1.63
N LEU A 309 38.82 -8.84 -2.85
CA LEU A 309 38.07 -7.89 -3.68
C LEU A 309 36.75 -7.47 -3.01
N ASP A 310 36.05 -8.38 -2.32
CA ASP A 310 34.80 -8.05 -1.62
C ASP A 310 35.03 -7.02 -0.51
N LYS A 311 36.18 -7.07 0.19
CA LYS A 311 36.54 -6.08 1.21
C LYS A 311 36.96 -4.75 0.61
N GLU A 312 37.72 -4.77 -0.49
CA GLU A 312 38.16 -3.57 -1.21
C GLU A 312 36.95 -2.78 -1.76
N GLU A 313 35.99 -3.50 -2.35
CA GLU A 313 34.84 -2.92 -3.03
C GLU A 313 33.58 -2.82 -2.16
N LEU A 314 33.68 -3.04 -0.84
CA LEU A 314 32.54 -3.07 0.09
C LEU A 314 31.37 -3.96 -0.39
N ASN A 315 31.69 -5.07 -1.08
CA ASN A 315 30.68 -5.96 -1.63
C ASN A 315 30.20 -6.94 -0.55
N SER A 316 28.89 -6.89 -0.26
CA SER A 316 28.23 -7.84 0.63
C SER A 316 27.27 -8.79 -0.10
N LYS A 317 27.20 -8.71 -1.44
CA LYS A 317 26.24 -9.47 -2.26
C LYS A 317 26.78 -10.89 -2.53
N SER A 318 25.90 -11.88 -2.53
CA SER A 318 26.26 -13.27 -2.88
C SER A 318 26.65 -13.38 -4.36
N ARG A 319 27.69 -14.15 -4.66
CA ARG A 319 28.13 -14.45 -6.03
C ARG A 319 27.02 -15.17 -6.83
N VAL A 320 26.87 -14.82 -8.11
CA VAL A 320 25.91 -15.43 -9.03
C VAL A 320 26.65 -15.93 -10.25
N LYS A 321 26.27 -17.08 -10.82
CA LYS A 321 26.89 -17.57 -12.05
C LYS A 321 26.29 -16.86 -13.25
N MET A 322 27.14 -16.47 -14.20
CA MET A 322 26.68 -15.89 -15.47
C MET A 322 25.69 -16.84 -16.19
N SER A 323 25.90 -18.16 -16.11
CA SER A 323 25.03 -19.18 -16.69
C SER A 323 23.61 -19.20 -16.12
N ASP A 324 23.42 -18.72 -14.89
CA ASP A 324 22.12 -18.72 -14.22
C ASP A 324 21.30 -17.48 -14.61
N ILE A 325 21.96 -16.45 -15.16
CA ILE A 325 21.37 -15.16 -15.53
C ILE A 325 21.05 -15.09 -17.02
N SER A 326 21.89 -15.65 -17.89
CA SER A 326 21.67 -15.69 -19.35
C SER A 326 20.24 -16.14 -19.73
N PRO A 327 19.64 -17.18 -19.11
CA PRO A 327 18.27 -17.59 -19.43
C PRO A 327 17.21 -16.49 -19.21
N LEU A 328 17.43 -15.57 -18.27
CA LEU A 328 16.52 -14.45 -18.01
C LEU A 328 16.54 -13.45 -19.17
N PHE A 329 17.72 -13.13 -19.69
CA PHE A 329 17.88 -12.27 -20.85
C PHE A 329 17.43 -12.97 -22.14
N ASP A 330 17.67 -14.27 -22.29
CA ASP A 330 17.15 -15.07 -23.40
C ASP A 330 15.60 -15.04 -23.43
N SER A 331 14.96 -15.07 -22.26
CA SER A 331 13.52 -14.89 -22.16
C SER A 331 13.07 -13.51 -22.64
N LEU A 332 13.86 -12.46 -22.37
CA LEU A 332 13.56 -11.11 -22.84
C LEU A 332 13.77 -10.98 -24.36
N VAL A 333 14.80 -11.63 -24.92
CA VAL A 333 15.00 -11.73 -26.38
C VAL A 333 13.80 -12.40 -27.05
N LYS A 334 13.30 -13.51 -26.48
CA LYS A 334 12.08 -14.17 -26.99
C LYS A 334 10.84 -13.30 -26.88
N GLN A 335 10.71 -12.53 -25.80
CA GLN A 335 9.58 -11.63 -25.57
C GLN A 335 9.57 -10.46 -26.58
N PHE A 336 10.75 -9.96 -26.95
CA PHE A 336 10.95 -8.84 -27.87
C PHE A 336 11.78 -9.26 -29.07
N ASP A 337 11.29 -10.27 -29.80
CA ASP A 337 11.99 -10.87 -30.94
C ASP A 337 12.32 -9.83 -32.02
N GLY A 338 13.54 -9.88 -32.54
CA GLY A 338 14.08 -8.89 -33.49
C GLY A 338 14.27 -7.47 -32.94
N ARG A 339 13.89 -7.20 -31.68
CA ARG A 339 13.96 -5.87 -31.05
C ARG A 339 14.93 -5.79 -29.88
N PHE A 340 15.32 -6.92 -29.28
CA PHE A 340 16.25 -6.94 -28.16
C PHE A 340 17.45 -7.84 -28.44
N SER A 341 18.63 -7.39 -28.04
CA SER A 341 19.85 -8.19 -28.03
C SER A 341 20.69 -7.84 -26.81
N TYR A 342 21.50 -8.78 -26.33
CA TYR A 342 22.33 -8.55 -25.15
C TYR A 342 23.70 -9.23 -25.24
N ARG A 343 24.63 -8.75 -24.44
CA ARG A 343 25.93 -9.36 -24.19
C ARG A 343 26.28 -9.25 -22.71
N LEU A 344 26.67 -10.37 -22.09
CA LEU A 344 27.25 -10.37 -20.76
C LEU A 344 28.76 -10.60 -20.86
N VAL A 345 29.54 -9.88 -20.06
CA VAL A 345 30.99 -10.00 -19.97
C VAL A 345 31.35 -10.27 -18.52
N LYS A 346 32.04 -11.38 -18.30
CA LYS A 346 32.50 -11.81 -16.98
C LYS A 346 33.94 -11.34 -16.73
N GLY A 347 34.19 -10.82 -15.54
CA GLY A 347 35.51 -10.48 -15.02
C GLY A 347 35.58 -9.08 -14.41
N ASN A 348 36.73 -8.73 -13.84
CA ASN A 348 36.95 -7.42 -13.22
C ASN A 348 36.89 -6.33 -14.29
N THR A 349 36.12 -5.26 -14.09
CA THR A 349 35.98 -4.18 -15.07
C THR A 349 37.31 -3.45 -15.31
N ARG A 350 38.22 -3.41 -14.32
CA ARG A 350 39.60 -2.90 -14.50
C ARG A 350 40.41 -3.65 -15.57
N GLU A 351 40.00 -4.86 -15.92
CA GLU A 351 40.67 -5.70 -16.92
C GLU A 351 39.83 -5.94 -18.18
N THR A 352 38.50 -6.01 -18.01
CA THR A 352 37.58 -6.50 -19.04
C THR A 352 36.77 -5.41 -19.72
N LEU A 353 36.51 -4.29 -19.04
CA LEU A 353 35.80 -3.16 -19.63
C LEU A 353 36.68 -2.53 -20.71
N LYS A 354 36.08 -2.33 -21.88
CA LYS A 354 36.73 -1.64 -23.00
C LYS A 354 36.04 -0.31 -23.21
N HIS A 355 36.67 0.56 -23.99
CA HIS A 355 36.06 1.86 -24.29
C HIS A 355 34.77 1.67 -25.10
N HIS A 356 33.68 2.28 -24.65
CA HIS A 356 32.35 2.24 -25.27
C HIS A 356 31.70 3.62 -25.29
N ASN A 357 30.95 3.90 -26.36
CA ASN A 357 30.07 5.06 -26.47
C ASN A 357 28.64 4.56 -26.63
N VAL A 358 27.86 4.60 -25.54
CA VAL A 358 26.46 4.16 -25.53
C VAL A 358 25.51 5.33 -25.30
N ASP A 359 24.23 5.11 -25.56
CA ASP A 359 23.20 6.12 -25.28
C ASP A 359 23.00 6.29 -23.76
N PHE A 360 23.14 5.20 -22.98
CA PHE A 360 22.96 5.23 -21.53
C PHE A 360 23.89 4.23 -20.82
N ALA A 361 24.75 4.74 -19.95
CA ALA A 361 25.68 3.95 -19.14
C ALA A 361 25.30 4.04 -17.65
N PHE A 362 25.26 2.90 -16.96
CA PHE A 362 25.03 2.78 -15.52
C PHE A 362 26.25 2.15 -14.84
N ILE A 363 26.81 2.84 -13.84
CA ILE A 363 28.02 2.44 -13.12
C ILE A 363 27.65 2.00 -11.69
N ASP A 364 27.66 0.68 -11.43
CA ASP A 364 27.38 0.00 -10.14
C ASP A 364 28.42 -1.13 -9.86
N GLY A 365 29.59 -1.08 -10.52
CA GLY A 365 30.60 -2.16 -10.51
C GLY A 365 31.46 -2.26 -9.23
N GLY A 366 31.56 -1.19 -8.43
CA GLY A 366 32.40 -1.13 -7.23
C GLY A 366 32.41 0.24 -6.54
N HIS A 367 32.84 0.28 -5.28
CA HIS A 367 32.82 1.48 -4.42
C HIS A 367 34.18 2.17 -4.29
N SER A 368 35.25 1.56 -4.78
CA SER A 368 36.59 2.13 -4.73
C SER A 368 36.77 3.24 -5.78
N ILE A 369 37.62 4.23 -5.47
CA ILE A 369 37.94 5.32 -6.42
C ILE A 369 38.54 4.78 -7.72
N GLU A 370 39.37 3.73 -7.62
CA GLU A 370 40.06 3.15 -8.77
C GLU A 370 39.08 2.48 -9.74
N THR A 371 38.15 1.66 -9.23
CA THR A 371 37.13 1.01 -10.06
C THR A 371 36.19 2.04 -10.67
N THR A 372 35.62 2.94 -9.87
CA THR A 372 34.69 3.95 -10.41
C THR A 372 35.35 4.86 -11.45
N ARG A 373 36.63 5.21 -11.26
CA ARG A 373 37.39 6.01 -12.23
C ARG A 373 37.65 5.23 -13.52
N ASN A 374 38.11 3.98 -13.41
CA ASN A 374 38.31 3.12 -14.56
C ASN A 374 37.03 2.98 -15.39
N ASP A 375 35.91 2.74 -14.71
CA ASP A 375 34.62 2.55 -15.37
C ASP A 375 34.15 3.81 -16.08
N TYR A 376 34.30 4.98 -15.44
CA TYR A 376 34.03 6.27 -16.07
C TYR A 376 34.93 6.53 -17.28
N GLU A 377 36.26 6.38 -17.17
CA GLU A 377 37.21 6.66 -18.27
C GLU A 377 36.93 5.80 -19.52
N HIS A 378 36.43 4.58 -19.35
CA HIS A 378 36.02 3.73 -20.47
C HIS A 378 34.63 4.06 -21.03
N LEU A 379 33.82 4.86 -20.32
CA LEU A 379 32.45 5.20 -20.70
C LEU A 379 32.24 6.70 -20.95
N GLU A 380 33.29 7.50 -20.84
CA GLU A 380 33.26 8.98 -20.91
C GLU A 380 32.69 9.53 -22.23
N GLY A 381 32.66 8.73 -23.31
CA GLY A 381 32.05 9.11 -24.58
C GLY A 381 30.56 8.76 -24.72
N SER A 382 29.92 8.25 -23.65
CA SER A 382 28.49 7.91 -23.62
C SER A 382 27.61 9.14 -23.40
N LYS A 383 26.40 9.15 -23.97
CA LYS A 383 25.53 10.35 -23.95
C LYS A 383 25.03 10.71 -22.55
N VAL A 384 24.62 9.70 -21.79
CA VAL A 384 24.17 9.83 -20.40
C VAL A 384 24.91 8.79 -19.57
N ILE A 385 25.51 9.24 -18.46
CA ILE A 385 26.24 8.39 -17.52
C ILE A 385 25.60 8.56 -16.14
N VAL A 386 25.15 7.45 -15.56
CA VAL A 386 24.54 7.40 -14.23
C VAL A 386 25.45 6.59 -13.32
N PHE A 387 25.86 7.19 -12.21
CA PHE A 387 26.63 6.54 -11.16
C PHE A 387 25.70 6.15 -10.03
N ASP A 388 25.82 4.92 -9.57
CA ASP A 388 25.24 4.50 -8.29
C ASP A 388 26.15 4.89 -7.12
N ASP A 389 25.60 4.83 -5.91
CA ASP A 389 26.37 4.99 -4.67
C ASP A 389 27.01 6.37 -4.44
N TYR A 390 26.31 7.43 -4.85
CA TYR A 390 26.64 8.80 -4.42
C TYR A 390 26.12 9.05 -3.00
N PHE A 391 27.01 9.07 -2.01
CA PHE A 391 26.63 9.12 -0.60
C PHE A 391 26.45 10.54 -0.04
N LYS A 392 25.54 10.68 0.93
CA LYS A 392 25.39 11.85 1.82
C LYS A 392 25.16 11.42 3.27
N LYS A 393 25.41 12.35 4.19
CA LYS A 393 25.13 12.16 5.62
C LYS A 393 23.63 11.92 5.87
N ASP A 394 23.35 10.98 6.77
CA ASP A 394 21.99 10.76 7.28
C ASP A 394 21.59 11.80 8.36
N LYS A 395 20.36 11.69 8.88
CA LYS A 395 19.84 12.60 9.92
C LYS A 395 20.64 12.58 11.23
N ALA A 396 21.35 11.49 11.50
CA ALA A 396 22.22 11.34 12.67
C ALA A 396 23.67 11.76 12.37
N GLY A 397 23.96 12.19 11.13
CA GLY A 397 25.27 12.69 10.71
C GLY A 397 26.26 11.59 10.28
N TYR A 398 25.81 10.34 10.15
CA TYR A 398 26.67 9.23 9.71
C TYR A 398 26.72 9.15 8.17
N GLU A 399 27.85 8.66 7.65
CA GLU A 399 28.08 8.38 6.22
C GLU A 399 29.13 7.26 6.07
N PRO A 400 29.24 6.60 4.90
CA PRO A 400 30.27 5.60 4.65
C PRO A 400 31.69 6.18 4.80
N LYS A 401 32.67 5.32 5.11
CA LYS A 401 34.07 5.73 5.20
C LYS A 401 34.58 6.29 3.87
N GLU A 402 35.51 7.23 3.94
CA GLU A 402 36.06 7.96 2.79
C GLU A 402 36.72 7.05 1.71
N GLU A 403 37.20 5.88 2.11
CA GLU A 403 37.79 4.86 1.22
C GLU A 403 36.74 4.17 0.31
N HIS A 404 35.46 4.23 0.68
CA HIS A 404 34.33 3.66 -0.08
C HIS A 404 33.48 4.73 -0.77
N GLN A 405 33.92 5.99 -0.78
CA GLN A 405 33.23 7.10 -1.45
C GLN A 405 33.79 7.32 -2.88
N GLY A 406 34.05 6.24 -3.62
CA GLY A 406 34.61 6.28 -4.97
C GLY A 406 33.78 7.14 -5.93
N THR A 407 32.47 6.89 -5.99
CA THR A 407 31.51 7.67 -6.78
C THR A 407 31.55 9.16 -6.44
N ASN A 408 31.45 9.53 -5.15
CA ASN A 408 31.51 10.94 -4.75
C ASN A 408 32.79 11.60 -5.28
N LYS A 409 33.96 11.00 -5.04
CA LYS A 409 35.26 11.58 -5.43
C LYS A 409 35.43 11.70 -6.94
N VAL A 410 35.01 10.68 -7.70
CA VAL A 410 35.09 10.72 -9.16
C VAL A 410 34.10 11.75 -9.69
N PHE A 411 32.81 11.63 -9.38
CA PHE A 411 31.75 12.49 -9.89
C PHE A 411 31.95 13.97 -9.53
N ASP A 412 32.37 14.27 -8.29
CA ASP A 412 32.62 15.66 -7.86
C ASP A 412 33.78 16.28 -8.64
N SER A 413 34.76 15.49 -9.11
CA SER A 413 35.91 15.95 -9.89
C SER A 413 35.62 16.22 -11.37
N LEU A 414 34.51 15.72 -11.91
CA LEU A 414 34.16 15.87 -13.32
C LEU A 414 33.65 17.28 -13.64
N GLU A 415 33.92 17.74 -14.85
CA GLU A 415 33.34 18.97 -15.42
C GLU A 415 32.09 18.64 -16.25
N GLY A 416 31.21 19.63 -16.47
CA GLY A 416 29.96 19.47 -17.23
C GLY A 416 28.70 19.60 -16.37
N ASP A 417 27.55 19.37 -17.00
CA ASP A 417 26.25 19.46 -16.31
C ASP A 417 25.99 18.19 -15.49
N LYS A 418 25.88 18.37 -14.17
CA LYS A 418 25.81 17.30 -13.17
C LYS A 418 24.56 17.43 -12.31
N TRP A 419 23.89 16.31 -12.05
CA TRP A 419 22.72 16.24 -11.17
C TRP A 419 22.86 15.10 -10.17
N VAL A 420 22.30 15.28 -8.98
CA VAL A 420 22.17 14.20 -7.99
C VAL A 420 20.69 14.01 -7.72
N LEU A 421 20.17 12.82 -8.06
CA LEU A 421 18.78 12.45 -7.79
C LEU A 421 18.66 11.94 -6.36
N PRO A 422 17.94 12.66 -5.48
CA PRO A 422 17.87 12.30 -4.08
C PRO A 422 17.02 11.06 -3.86
N SER A 423 17.42 10.22 -2.92
CA SER A 423 16.71 9.04 -2.44
C SER A 423 16.59 9.09 -0.91
N GLN A 424 15.89 8.14 -0.31
CA GLN A 424 15.91 7.88 1.14
C GLN A 424 16.56 6.52 1.48
N ASP A 425 17.32 5.96 0.54
CA ASP A 425 17.91 4.64 0.65
C ASP A 425 19.08 4.66 1.64
N MET A 426 18.91 3.98 2.76
CA MET A 426 19.88 3.95 3.85
C MET A 426 21.03 2.99 3.54
N VAL A 427 22.25 3.39 3.91
CA VAL A 427 23.46 2.58 3.74
C VAL A 427 23.77 1.82 5.03
N LEU A 428 24.26 0.58 4.89
CA LEU A 428 24.72 -0.21 6.02
C LEU A 428 25.91 0.49 6.71
N GLY A 429 25.72 0.90 7.97
CA GLY A 429 26.72 1.66 8.73
C GLY A 429 26.47 3.16 8.80
N GLY A 430 25.42 3.67 8.13
CA GLY A 430 24.99 5.06 8.19
C GLY A 430 25.19 5.82 6.88
N GLY A 431 24.38 6.85 6.67
CA GLY A 431 24.32 7.61 5.42
C GLY A 431 23.16 7.23 4.50
N ILE A 432 23.00 8.02 3.43
CA ILE A 432 21.98 7.87 2.40
C ILE A 432 22.69 7.80 1.04
N THR A 433 22.28 6.87 0.18
CA THR A 433 22.81 6.70 -1.19
C THR A 433 21.91 7.37 -2.24
N HIS A 434 22.47 7.89 -3.32
CA HIS A 434 21.78 8.61 -4.38
C HIS A 434 22.30 8.21 -5.76
N LEU A 435 21.52 8.47 -6.82
CA LEU A 435 22.06 8.43 -8.18
C LEU A 435 22.70 9.77 -8.52
N ALA A 436 23.88 9.73 -9.12
CA ALA A 436 24.52 10.88 -9.72
C ALA A 436 24.48 10.76 -11.24
N VAL A 437 24.02 11.80 -11.93
CA VAL A 437 23.75 11.80 -13.38
C VAL A 437 24.62 12.86 -14.04
N LEU A 438 25.35 12.44 -15.07
CA LEU A 438 26.10 13.28 -15.98
C LEU A 438 25.47 13.16 -17.38
N VAL A 439 25.10 14.30 -17.97
CA VAL A 439 24.55 14.35 -19.34
C VAL A 439 25.55 15.05 -20.24
N LEU A 440 26.07 14.32 -21.21
CA LEU A 440 26.99 14.84 -22.23
C LEU A 440 26.26 15.19 -23.54
N GLU A 441 25.18 14.47 -23.84
CA GLU A 441 24.30 14.76 -24.98
C GLU A 441 22.84 14.46 -24.60
N GLY A 442 21.94 15.43 -24.79
CA GLY A 442 20.51 15.26 -24.58
C GLY A 442 19.89 16.34 -23.72
N GLU A 443 18.64 16.13 -23.33
CA GLU A 443 17.96 17.01 -22.39
C GLU A 443 18.43 16.73 -20.97
N GLU A 444 18.56 17.80 -20.19
CA GLU A 444 18.78 17.69 -18.76
C GLU A 444 17.68 16.83 -18.11
N PRO A 445 18.01 15.99 -17.10
CA PRO A 445 17.06 15.03 -16.55
C PRO A 445 15.85 15.75 -15.96
N PRO A 446 14.64 15.17 -16.07
CA PRO A 446 13.46 15.72 -15.41
C PRO A 446 13.75 15.85 -13.90
N ASN A 447 13.31 16.97 -13.31
CA ASN A 447 13.51 17.33 -11.89
C ASN A 447 14.90 17.87 -11.49
N LYS A 448 15.54 18.69 -12.33
CA LYS A 448 16.85 19.38 -12.15
C LYS A 448 17.23 19.92 -10.75
N ASN A 449 16.27 20.22 -9.87
CA ASN A 449 16.54 20.79 -8.54
C ASN A 449 15.33 20.79 -7.61
N ARG A 450 14.56 19.70 -7.58
CA ARG A 450 13.59 19.52 -6.50
C ARG A 450 13.77 18.11 -5.97
N ILE A 451 14.23 18.06 -4.72
CA ILE A 451 13.65 17.19 -3.69
C ILE A 451 12.16 17.00 -4.03
N ALA A 452 11.80 15.99 -4.83
CA ALA A 452 10.46 15.46 -4.86
C ALA A 452 10.34 14.57 -3.61
N VAL A 453 10.53 15.20 -2.45
CA VAL A 453 9.97 14.65 -1.23
C VAL A 453 8.48 14.86 -1.41
N PRO A 454 7.69 13.78 -1.40
CA PRO A 454 6.24 13.91 -1.32
C PRO A 454 5.94 14.92 -0.21
N ILE A 455 5.26 16.03 -0.54
CA ILE A 455 4.86 17.01 0.48
C ILE A 455 3.75 16.34 1.27
N ILE A 456 4.10 15.59 2.31
CA ILE A 456 3.13 14.94 3.19
C ILE A 456 2.59 16.01 4.11
N VAL A 457 1.29 16.31 3.97
CA VAL A 457 0.59 17.16 4.92
C VAL A 457 0.03 16.26 6.00
N ASN A 458 0.38 16.54 7.25
CA ASN A 458 -0.23 15.91 8.41
C ASN A 458 -1.28 16.87 8.97
N PRO A 459 -2.56 16.71 8.63
CA PRO A 459 -3.61 17.57 9.14
C PRO A 459 -3.75 17.40 10.65
N ILE A 460 -3.87 18.54 11.33
CA ILE A 460 -4.18 18.62 12.76
C ILE A 460 -5.58 19.22 12.93
N ASP A 461 -6.21 18.94 14.07
CA ASP A 461 -7.49 19.56 14.40
C ASP A 461 -7.33 21.10 14.42
N CYS A 462 -8.26 21.82 13.76
CA CYS A 462 -8.13 23.27 13.55
C CYS A 462 -8.53 24.15 14.75
N VAL A 463 -8.92 23.51 15.86
CA VAL A 463 -9.21 24.10 17.16
C VAL A 463 -8.69 23.13 18.23
N GLU A 464 -8.52 23.63 19.46
CA GLU A 464 -8.03 22.81 20.58
C GLU A 464 -9.02 21.69 20.94
N LYS A 465 -8.47 20.61 21.52
CA LYS A 465 -9.21 19.40 21.87
C LYS A 465 -10.40 19.68 22.79
N GLU A 466 -10.21 20.56 23.78
CA GLU A 466 -11.24 20.93 24.76
C GLU A 466 -12.42 21.67 24.11
N GLU A 467 -12.16 22.48 23.07
CA GLU A 467 -13.19 23.17 22.30
C GLU A 467 -14.03 22.15 21.50
N ILE A 468 -13.39 21.15 20.88
CA ILE A 468 -14.09 20.04 20.21
C ILE A 468 -15.01 19.30 21.18
N TYR A 469 -14.56 19.05 22.41
CA TYR A 469 -15.33 18.33 23.42
C TYR A 469 -16.57 19.11 23.85
N THR A 470 -16.41 20.42 24.05
CA THR A 470 -17.52 21.31 24.39
C THR A 470 -18.53 21.39 23.25
N ASN A 471 -18.07 21.51 22.00
CA ASN A 471 -18.93 21.49 20.82
C ASN A 471 -19.76 20.20 20.75
N ILE A 472 -19.12 19.06 21.01
CA ILE A 472 -19.78 17.75 21.05
C ILE A 472 -20.87 17.69 22.12
N ASP A 473 -20.54 18.07 23.35
CA ASP A 473 -21.47 17.99 24.47
C ASP A 473 -22.68 18.90 24.25
N GLU A 474 -22.48 20.11 23.71
CA GLU A 474 -23.57 21.01 23.36
C GLU A 474 -24.44 20.46 22.22
N ASN A 475 -23.85 20.01 21.11
CA ASN A 475 -24.64 19.53 19.97
C ASN A 475 -25.44 18.27 20.29
N LEU A 476 -24.91 17.39 21.16
CA LEU A 476 -25.65 16.23 21.65
C LEU A 476 -26.93 16.60 22.40
N ASN A 477 -26.99 17.80 22.98
CA ASN A 477 -28.19 18.33 23.65
C ASN A 477 -29.09 19.15 22.70
N LEU A 478 -28.58 19.63 21.56
CA LEU A 478 -29.32 20.48 20.62
C LEU A 478 -30.01 19.69 19.50
N ILE A 479 -29.44 18.55 19.09
CA ILE A 479 -29.91 17.80 17.93
C ILE A 479 -30.69 16.57 18.39
N ASP A 480 -31.92 16.43 17.91
CA ASP A 480 -32.81 15.31 18.28
C ASP A 480 -32.58 14.03 17.45
N THR A 481 -32.17 14.19 16.18
CA THR A 481 -32.04 13.07 15.23
C THR A 481 -30.59 12.77 14.91
N TRP A 482 -30.14 11.53 15.12
CA TRP A 482 -28.74 11.13 14.93
C TRP A 482 -28.59 9.93 14.00
N LEU A 483 -27.55 9.98 13.17
CA LEU A 483 -27.10 8.84 12.37
C LEU A 483 -26.31 7.86 13.26
N GLY A 484 -26.98 6.82 13.75
CA GLY A 484 -26.41 5.86 14.70
C GLY A 484 -26.05 4.49 14.13
N LYS A 485 -26.36 4.21 12.85
CA LYS A 485 -26.13 2.89 12.23
C LYS A 485 -25.80 3.00 10.75
N LYS A 486 -25.20 1.94 10.21
CA LYS A 486 -25.01 1.75 8.77
C LYS A 486 -26.31 1.30 8.13
N TYR A 487 -26.60 1.83 6.94
CA TYR A 487 -27.77 1.49 6.14
C TYR A 487 -27.43 0.47 5.06
N HIS A 488 -28.44 -0.26 4.60
CA HIS A 488 -28.29 -1.16 3.45
C HIS A 488 -27.94 -0.36 2.21
N TRP A 489 -27.12 -0.96 1.36
CA TRP A 489 -26.75 -0.33 0.10
C TRP A 489 -27.96 -0.21 -0.83
N HIS A 490 -27.91 0.76 -1.74
CA HIS A 490 -28.95 0.99 -2.73
C HIS A 490 -28.35 1.57 -4.02
N ARG A 491 -29.18 1.65 -5.07
CA ARG A 491 -28.73 2.07 -6.41
C ARG A 491 -28.71 3.58 -6.64
N GLU A 492 -29.20 4.40 -5.70
CA GLU A 492 -29.15 5.87 -5.86
C GLU A 492 -27.70 6.38 -5.97
N THR A 493 -27.49 7.41 -6.79
CA THR A 493 -26.20 8.07 -7.00
C THR A 493 -26.11 9.36 -6.19
N ALA A 494 -24.97 9.59 -5.52
CA ALA A 494 -24.69 10.84 -4.84
C ALA A 494 -23.91 11.80 -5.75
N LEU A 495 -24.49 12.95 -6.08
CA LEU A 495 -23.81 14.04 -6.79
C LEU A 495 -23.21 14.99 -5.74
N VAL A 496 -21.95 14.78 -5.38
CA VAL A 496 -21.27 15.53 -4.31
C VAL A 496 -20.61 16.78 -4.89
N CYS A 497 -21.07 17.94 -4.45
CA CYS A 497 -20.61 19.25 -4.91
C CYS A 497 -19.74 19.91 -3.83
N SER A 498 -18.43 19.98 -4.06
CA SER A 498 -17.45 20.69 -3.25
C SER A 498 -17.35 22.17 -3.66
N GLY A 499 -16.72 23.01 -2.82
CA GLY A 499 -16.63 24.46 -3.01
C GLY A 499 -15.51 24.94 -3.94
N GLY A 500 -14.97 24.07 -4.80
CA GLY A 500 -13.90 24.42 -5.72
C GLY A 500 -14.39 25.31 -6.87
N PRO A 501 -13.52 26.16 -7.45
CA PRO A 501 -13.85 27.05 -8.56
C PRO A 501 -14.52 26.36 -9.77
N SER A 502 -14.16 25.12 -10.09
CA SER A 502 -14.72 24.41 -11.25
C SER A 502 -16.20 24.04 -11.08
N LEU A 503 -16.77 24.18 -9.88
CA LEU A 503 -18.20 23.93 -9.66
C LEU A 503 -19.08 24.81 -10.56
N LEU A 504 -18.67 26.07 -10.78
CA LEU A 504 -19.41 27.02 -11.62
C LEU A 504 -19.51 26.53 -13.06
N ASP A 505 -18.44 25.93 -13.57
CA ASP A 505 -18.38 25.40 -14.93
C ASP A 505 -19.26 24.14 -15.09
N SER A 506 -19.50 23.41 -13.99
CA SER A 506 -20.29 22.16 -13.99
C SER A 506 -21.78 22.34 -13.66
N ILE A 507 -22.28 23.56 -13.49
CA ILE A 507 -23.69 23.80 -13.14
C ILE A 507 -24.65 23.21 -14.18
N GLN A 508 -24.30 23.30 -15.46
CA GLN A 508 -25.13 22.76 -16.53
C GLN A 508 -25.12 21.23 -16.51
N ASP A 509 -23.95 20.60 -16.34
CA ASP A 509 -23.81 19.14 -16.20
C ASP A 509 -24.63 18.60 -15.02
N ILE A 510 -24.62 19.30 -13.88
CA ILE A 510 -25.41 18.93 -12.70
C ILE A 510 -26.92 19.00 -13.02
N LYS A 511 -27.38 20.03 -13.74
CA LYS A 511 -28.80 20.14 -14.14
C LYS A 511 -29.21 19.01 -15.07
N GLU A 512 -28.35 18.67 -16.03
CA GLU A 512 -28.58 17.56 -16.96
C GLU A 512 -28.59 16.22 -16.23
N ASP A 513 -27.67 16.02 -15.29
CA ASP A 513 -27.64 14.83 -14.46
C ASP A 513 -28.90 14.69 -13.59
N MET A 514 -29.63 15.76 -13.31
CA MET A 514 -30.86 15.70 -12.50
C MET A 514 -32.11 15.39 -13.32
N ILE A 515 -32.04 15.34 -14.65
CA ILE A 515 -33.19 15.04 -15.51
C ILE A 515 -33.58 13.56 -15.32
N PRO A 516 -34.79 13.25 -14.83
CA PRO A 516 -35.24 11.87 -14.67
C PRO A 516 -35.23 11.14 -16.01
N SER A 517 -34.59 9.97 -16.05
CA SER A 517 -34.52 9.11 -17.25
C SER A 517 -34.92 7.69 -16.88
N LEU A 518 -35.69 7.03 -17.74
CA LEU A 518 -36.20 5.68 -17.50
C LEU A 518 -35.02 4.70 -17.35
N GLY A 519 -35.01 3.93 -16.26
CA GLY A 519 -33.94 2.95 -15.98
C GLY A 519 -32.70 3.51 -15.28
N ILE A 520 -32.61 4.83 -15.07
CA ILE A 520 -31.53 5.44 -14.28
C ILE A 520 -31.99 5.58 -12.81
N PRO A 521 -31.20 5.10 -11.83
CA PRO A 521 -31.52 5.28 -10.42
C PRO A 521 -31.66 6.75 -10.00
N PRO A 522 -32.43 7.05 -8.93
CA PRO A 522 -32.54 8.40 -8.40
C PRO A 522 -31.18 9.00 -8.04
N ARG A 523 -31.01 10.30 -8.28
CA ARG A 523 -29.78 11.05 -8.00
C ARG A 523 -30.03 12.07 -6.89
N ARG A 524 -29.11 12.16 -5.93
CA ARG A 524 -29.19 13.07 -4.79
C ARG A 524 -28.04 14.07 -4.82
N ILE A 525 -28.37 15.35 -4.87
CA ILE A 525 -27.37 16.42 -4.77
C ILE A 525 -26.97 16.59 -3.31
N VAL A 526 -25.68 16.41 -3.06
CA VAL A 526 -25.04 16.59 -1.75
C VAL A 526 -24.08 17.75 -1.89
N CYS A 527 -24.15 18.72 -0.99
CA CYS A 527 -23.27 19.88 -1.03
C CYS A 527 -22.58 20.09 0.32
N VAL A 528 -21.55 20.92 0.32
CA VAL A 528 -20.94 21.46 1.53
C VAL A 528 -21.36 22.93 1.68
N LYS A 529 -21.10 23.51 2.86
CA LYS A 529 -21.49 24.92 3.13
C LYS A 529 -21.06 25.94 2.08
N HIS A 530 -19.91 25.75 1.44
CA HIS A 530 -19.37 26.69 0.43
C HIS A 530 -20.06 26.55 -0.95
N SER A 531 -20.55 25.35 -1.29
CA SER A 531 -21.27 25.12 -2.55
C SER A 531 -22.78 25.35 -2.42
N TYR A 532 -23.33 25.38 -1.20
CA TYR A 532 -24.75 25.61 -0.94
C TYR A 532 -25.31 26.89 -1.58
N PRO A 533 -24.76 28.11 -1.33
CA PRO A 533 -25.30 29.32 -1.93
C PRO A 533 -25.17 29.33 -3.46
N VAL A 534 -24.06 28.82 -4.00
CA VAL A 534 -23.82 28.73 -5.45
C VAL A 534 -24.87 27.88 -6.14
N LEU A 535 -25.24 26.74 -5.56
CA LEU A 535 -26.27 25.86 -6.11
C LEU A 535 -27.66 26.51 -6.04
N LEU A 536 -28.00 27.18 -4.92
CA LEU A 536 -29.27 27.88 -4.78
C LEU A 536 -29.42 29.01 -5.81
N GLU A 537 -28.38 29.81 -6.02
CA GLU A 537 -28.35 30.88 -7.04
C GLU A 537 -28.53 30.32 -8.46
N ALA A 538 -28.01 29.13 -8.72
CA ALA A 538 -28.21 28.41 -9.98
C ALA A 538 -29.61 27.79 -10.13
N GLY A 539 -30.48 27.92 -9.14
CA GLY A 539 -31.82 27.33 -9.10
C GLY A 539 -31.84 25.84 -8.73
N ILE A 540 -30.76 25.33 -8.16
CA ILE A 540 -30.58 23.93 -7.75
C ILE A 540 -30.75 23.85 -6.24
N VAL A 541 -31.73 23.07 -5.78
CA VAL A 541 -31.94 22.84 -4.34
C VAL A 541 -31.25 21.54 -3.92
N PRO A 542 -30.18 21.58 -3.10
CA PRO A 542 -29.50 20.38 -2.66
C PRO A 542 -30.39 19.52 -1.77
N TRP A 543 -30.29 18.21 -1.90
CA TRP A 543 -30.97 17.26 -1.01
C TRP A 543 -30.34 17.28 0.38
N ALA A 544 -29.01 17.37 0.43
CA ALA A 544 -28.27 17.45 1.68
C ALA A 544 -27.16 18.52 1.65
N CYS A 545 -26.90 19.12 2.81
CA CYS A 545 -25.77 20.01 3.06
C CYS A 545 -24.97 19.53 4.26
N ILE A 546 -23.65 19.36 4.10
CA ILE A 546 -22.77 18.76 5.11
C ILE A 546 -22.01 19.86 5.86
N ILE A 547 -22.15 19.85 7.19
CA ILE A 547 -21.53 20.80 8.11
C ILE A 547 -20.59 20.05 9.05
N LEU A 548 -19.34 20.53 9.14
CA LEU A 548 -18.26 19.92 9.93
C LEU A 548 -17.45 20.94 10.75
N ASP A 549 -17.50 22.22 10.40
CA ASP A 549 -16.52 23.21 10.87
C ASP A 549 -16.68 23.49 12.38
N PRO A 550 -15.65 23.25 13.21
CA PRO A 550 -15.72 23.44 14.65
C PRO A 550 -15.51 24.90 15.09
N ARG A 551 -15.50 25.86 14.15
CA ARG A 551 -15.24 27.28 14.41
C ARG A 551 -16.51 28.14 14.36
N PRO A 552 -16.57 29.27 15.10
CA PRO A 552 -17.76 30.11 15.24
C PRO A 552 -18.38 30.60 13.93
N LEU A 553 -19.71 30.69 13.90
CA LEU A 553 -20.52 31.16 12.77
C LEU A 553 -20.17 32.57 12.29
N ASP A 554 -19.81 33.48 13.19
CA ASP A 554 -19.46 34.86 12.84
C ASP A 554 -18.01 35.02 12.36
N GLY A 555 -17.20 33.96 12.45
CA GLY A 555 -15.82 33.97 11.98
C GLY A 555 -15.71 33.84 10.46
N THR A 556 -14.55 34.24 9.93
CA THR A 556 -14.18 34.05 8.53
C THR A 556 -13.69 32.62 8.26
N SER A 557 -14.14 32.02 7.16
CA SER A 557 -13.69 30.71 6.68
C SER A 557 -12.27 30.77 6.12
N THR A 558 -11.67 29.61 5.89
CA THR A 558 -10.33 29.47 5.27
C THR A 558 -10.25 30.07 3.86
N HIS A 559 -11.41 30.31 3.22
CA HIS A 559 -11.54 30.93 1.91
C HIS A 559 -11.86 32.44 1.98
N GLY A 560 -11.81 33.06 3.16
CA GLY A 560 -12.03 34.51 3.31
C GLY A 560 -13.50 34.93 3.39
N ILE A 561 -14.45 33.99 3.42
CA ILE A 561 -15.90 34.25 3.49
C ILE A 561 -16.39 34.15 4.94
N VAL A 562 -17.16 35.13 5.41
CA VAL A 562 -17.82 35.10 6.74
C VAL A 562 -18.83 33.95 6.76
N ARG A 563 -18.71 32.99 7.70
CA ARG A 563 -19.49 31.74 7.63
C ARG A 563 -21.00 31.97 7.67
N ARG A 564 -21.49 32.97 8.43
CA ARG A 564 -22.91 33.33 8.49
C ARG A 564 -23.51 33.60 7.10
N THR A 565 -22.76 34.25 6.21
CA THR A 565 -23.28 34.67 4.91
C THR A 565 -23.56 33.48 3.98
N LEU A 566 -22.91 32.33 4.23
CA LEU A 566 -23.14 31.08 3.48
C LEU A 566 -24.54 30.50 3.68
N PHE A 567 -25.28 30.97 4.69
CA PHE A 567 -26.62 30.50 5.05
C PHE A 567 -27.66 31.63 5.01
N GLU A 568 -27.37 32.75 4.35
CA GLU A 568 -28.34 33.85 4.17
C GLU A 568 -29.57 33.39 3.38
N ASN A 569 -29.32 32.67 2.28
CA ASN A 569 -30.34 32.00 1.49
C ASN A 569 -30.55 30.58 2.02
N PHE A 570 -31.81 30.22 2.26
CA PHE A 570 -32.18 29.01 2.99
C PHE A 570 -33.33 28.28 2.27
N ASN A 571 -33.25 26.94 2.20
CA ASN A 571 -34.32 26.08 1.69
C ASN A 571 -34.63 24.96 2.67
N ASP A 572 -35.90 24.87 3.08
CA ASP A 572 -36.41 23.89 4.07
C ASP A 572 -36.42 22.44 3.58
N ARG A 573 -36.29 22.22 2.26
CA ARG A 573 -36.18 20.87 1.67
C ARG A 573 -34.79 20.27 1.82
N THR A 574 -33.77 21.07 2.11
CA THR A 574 -32.40 20.58 2.32
C THR A 574 -32.26 19.99 3.72
N ILE A 575 -31.69 18.79 3.81
CA ILE A 575 -31.32 18.16 5.08
C ILE A 575 -29.90 18.60 5.44
N PHE A 576 -29.73 19.19 6.62
CA PHE A 576 -28.42 19.60 7.13
C PHE A 576 -27.84 18.49 7.99
N PHE A 577 -26.78 17.85 7.48
CA PHE A 577 -26.03 16.86 8.25
C PHE A 577 -24.94 17.57 9.04
N VAL A 578 -25.16 17.71 10.35
CA VAL A 578 -24.29 18.48 11.25
C VAL A 578 -23.42 17.54 12.07
N ALA A 579 -22.10 17.66 11.94
CA ALA A 579 -21.17 16.87 12.73
C ALA A 579 -21.26 17.29 14.21
N SER A 580 -21.17 16.36 15.15
CA SER A 580 -21.21 16.68 16.58
C SER A 580 -20.12 17.68 17.01
N MET A 581 -18.97 17.71 16.32
CA MET A 581 -17.90 18.67 16.60
C MET A 581 -18.11 20.07 16.02
N THR A 582 -19.17 20.28 15.23
CA THR A 582 -19.49 21.59 14.65
C THR A 582 -19.67 22.61 15.76
N GLU A 583 -19.26 23.87 15.55
CA GLU A 583 -19.48 24.88 16.57
C GLU A 583 -20.99 25.11 16.83
N PRO A 584 -21.47 25.08 18.09
CA PRO A 584 -22.89 25.11 18.42
C PRO A 584 -23.69 26.31 17.91
N SER A 585 -23.08 27.49 17.72
CA SER A 585 -23.79 28.65 17.15
C SER A 585 -24.26 28.40 15.72
N VAL A 586 -23.56 27.55 14.95
CA VAL A 586 -24.01 27.11 13.62
C VAL A 586 -25.26 26.25 13.74
N THR A 587 -25.26 25.27 14.66
CA THR A 587 -26.41 24.38 14.91
C THR A 587 -27.63 25.16 15.37
N LYS A 588 -27.46 26.05 16.36
CA LYS A 588 -28.53 26.93 16.87
C LYS A 588 -29.12 27.78 15.75
N PHE A 589 -28.27 28.40 14.93
CA PHE A 589 -28.73 29.19 13.78
C PHE A 589 -29.54 28.37 12.76
N LEU A 590 -29.12 27.14 12.44
CA LEU A 590 -29.86 26.27 11.53
C LEU A 590 -31.22 25.87 12.13
N LEU A 591 -31.26 25.51 13.40
CA LEU A 591 -32.51 25.17 14.09
C LEU A 591 -33.47 26.37 14.16
N ASP A 592 -32.97 27.57 14.49
CA ASP A 592 -33.75 28.81 14.53
C ASP A 592 -34.35 29.17 13.16
N LYS A 593 -33.67 28.79 12.06
CA LYS A 593 -34.16 28.95 10.69
C LYS A 593 -35.17 27.86 10.27
N GLY A 594 -35.46 26.88 11.13
CA GLY A 594 -36.34 25.77 10.84
C GLY A 594 -35.70 24.68 9.96
N ALA A 595 -34.37 24.56 9.98
CA ALA A 595 -33.66 23.54 9.21
C ALA A 595 -33.98 22.12 9.71
N ARG A 596 -34.06 21.20 8.75
CA ARG A 596 -34.07 19.76 9.05
C ARG A 596 -32.65 19.32 9.36
N VAL A 597 -32.33 19.18 10.64
CA VAL A 597 -30.99 18.80 11.10
C VAL A 597 -30.91 17.31 11.43
N VAL A 598 -29.87 16.65 10.93
CA VAL A 598 -29.48 15.28 11.29
C VAL A 598 -28.04 15.30 11.78
N GLY A 599 -27.83 14.88 13.03
CA GLY A 599 -26.52 14.78 13.65
C GLY A 599 -25.74 13.57 13.17
N TRP A 600 -24.42 13.70 13.06
CA TRP A 600 -23.50 12.59 12.80
C TRP A 600 -22.17 12.80 13.53
N HIS A 601 -21.37 11.74 13.72
CA HIS A 601 -20.11 11.82 14.44
C HIS A 601 -18.93 11.70 13.49
N ALA A 602 -18.14 12.76 13.38
CA ALA A 602 -16.91 12.74 12.61
C ALA A 602 -15.77 12.13 13.45
N PHE A 603 -15.28 10.95 13.08
CA PHE A 603 -13.93 10.49 13.46
C PHE A 603 -12.83 11.57 13.30
N SER A 604 -12.23 12.00 14.41
CA SER A 604 -10.87 12.54 14.49
C SER A 604 -10.19 11.93 15.72
N HIS A 605 -8.88 12.11 15.87
CA HIS A 605 -8.18 11.60 17.06
C HIS A 605 -8.71 12.23 18.34
N ALA A 606 -9.03 13.53 18.32
CA ALA A 606 -9.69 14.19 19.45
C ALA A 606 -11.06 13.55 19.73
N VAL A 607 -11.93 13.49 18.71
CA VAL A 607 -13.32 12.99 18.86
C VAL A 607 -13.35 11.55 19.38
N SER A 608 -12.51 10.65 18.85
CA SER A 608 -12.51 9.24 19.26
C SER A 608 -12.04 9.01 20.70
N GLN A 609 -11.30 9.97 21.28
CA GLN A 609 -10.83 9.90 22.67
C GLN A 609 -11.85 10.38 23.70
N GLN A 610 -12.91 11.07 23.28
CA GLN A 610 -13.91 11.53 24.24
C GLN A 610 -14.78 10.34 24.68
N LYS A 611 -14.89 10.11 25.99
CA LYS A 611 -15.61 8.96 26.55
C LYS A 611 -17.05 8.83 26.05
N ILE A 612 -17.74 9.95 25.80
CA ILE A 612 -19.12 9.94 25.28
C ILE A 612 -19.25 9.39 23.85
N MET A 613 -18.13 9.26 23.14
CA MET A 613 -18.06 8.67 21.80
C MET A 613 -17.81 7.17 21.82
N GLU A 614 -17.56 6.58 22.99
CA GLU A 614 -17.40 5.14 23.15
C GLU A 614 -18.66 4.42 22.65
N ASN A 615 -18.49 3.44 21.76
CA ASN A 615 -19.56 2.70 21.08
C ASN A 615 -20.46 3.51 20.12
N LYS A 616 -20.15 4.78 19.83
CA LYS A 616 -20.84 5.54 18.78
C LYS A 616 -20.23 5.28 17.41
N MET A 617 -21.07 5.27 16.38
CA MET A 617 -20.60 5.13 15.01
C MET A 617 -19.88 6.41 14.57
N LEU A 618 -18.57 6.30 14.34
CA LEU A 618 -17.76 7.40 13.83
C LEU A 618 -17.57 7.24 12.31
N VAL A 619 -18.04 8.23 11.56
CA VAL A 619 -17.92 8.27 10.10
C VAL A 619 -16.49 8.67 9.76
N THR A 620 -15.80 7.94 8.89
CA THR A 620 -14.46 8.27 8.35
C THR A 620 -14.58 8.83 6.91
N GLY A 621 -13.46 9.11 6.23
CA GLY A 621 -13.47 9.56 4.82
C GLY A 621 -12.82 10.91 4.59
N GLY A 622 -11.60 11.13 5.11
CA GLY A 622 -10.83 12.36 4.89
C GLY A 622 -11.11 13.49 5.88
N THR A 623 -10.41 14.59 5.67
CA THR A 623 -10.18 15.67 6.64
C THR A 623 -11.08 16.89 6.44
N CYS A 624 -11.71 17.02 5.27
CA CYS A 624 -12.64 18.10 4.97
C CYS A 624 -14.07 17.59 4.76
N ALA A 625 -15.07 18.48 4.84
CA ALA A 625 -16.49 18.13 4.69
C ALA A 625 -16.81 17.46 3.35
N ALA A 626 -16.13 17.85 2.27
CA ALA A 626 -16.37 17.31 0.93
C ALA A 626 -15.97 15.84 0.85
N MET A 627 -14.75 15.48 1.28
CA MET A 627 -14.34 14.07 1.36
C MET A 627 -15.21 13.30 2.34
N ARG A 628 -15.57 13.93 3.47
CA ARG A 628 -16.40 13.29 4.49
C ARG A 628 -17.81 12.97 4.03
N SER A 629 -18.31 13.73 3.05
CA SER A 629 -19.57 13.45 2.38
C SER A 629 -19.54 12.07 1.71
N VAL A 630 -18.41 11.66 1.12
CA VAL A 630 -18.28 10.33 0.51
C VAL A 630 -18.44 9.22 1.57
N GLY A 631 -17.73 9.31 2.69
CA GLY A 631 -17.83 8.32 3.76
C GLY A 631 -19.19 8.31 4.48
N LEU A 632 -19.79 9.49 4.68
CA LEU A 632 -21.12 9.63 5.28
C LEU A 632 -22.20 9.00 4.40
N PHE A 633 -22.15 9.25 3.09
CA PHE A 633 -23.16 8.73 2.16
C PHE A 633 -22.94 7.26 1.85
N HIS A 634 -21.69 6.78 1.87
CA HIS A 634 -21.40 5.35 1.85
C HIS A 634 -22.06 4.63 3.04
N THR A 635 -22.04 5.26 4.22
CA THR A 635 -22.72 4.78 5.43
C THR A 635 -24.24 4.77 5.29
N LEU A 636 -24.79 5.69 4.49
CA LEU A 636 -26.22 5.76 4.14
C LEU A 636 -26.62 4.76 3.03
N GLY A 637 -25.67 4.04 2.42
CA GLY A 637 -25.95 3.02 1.43
C GLY A 637 -25.61 3.39 -0.02
N PHE A 638 -25.11 4.60 -0.27
CA PHE A 638 -24.65 5.00 -1.60
C PHE A 638 -23.40 4.23 -2.00
N ARG A 639 -23.32 3.85 -3.27
CA ARG A 639 -22.13 3.21 -3.88
C ARG A 639 -21.63 3.95 -5.10
N ASP A 640 -22.52 4.66 -5.79
CA ASP A 640 -22.21 5.45 -6.97
C ASP A 640 -22.14 6.94 -6.60
N PHE A 641 -21.02 7.57 -6.98
CA PHE A 641 -20.68 8.94 -6.64
C PHE A 641 -20.18 9.70 -7.86
N LYS A 642 -20.72 10.90 -8.07
CA LYS A 642 -20.12 11.88 -8.97
C LYS A 642 -19.63 13.08 -8.18
N LEU A 643 -18.37 13.44 -8.36
CA LEU A 643 -17.69 14.50 -7.61
C LEU A 643 -17.52 15.74 -8.49
N TYR A 644 -18.10 16.86 -8.06
CA TYR A 644 -18.04 18.17 -8.73
C TYR A 644 -17.34 19.20 -7.83
N GLY A 645 -16.48 20.05 -8.41
CA GLY A 645 -15.80 21.13 -7.66
C GLY A 645 -14.74 20.65 -6.67
N PHE A 646 -14.12 19.50 -6.92
CA PHE A 646 -13.05 18.92 -6.08
C PHE A 646 -11.66 19.45 -6.46
N ASP A 647 -11.51 20.75 -6.69
CA ASP A 647 -10.28 21.26 -7.32
C ASP A 647 -9.00 21.09 -6.51
N SER A 648 -9.08 21.23 -5.18
CA SER A 648 -7.91 21.18 -4.28
C SER A 648 -6.75 22.11 -4.67
N CYS A 649 -7.01 23.13 -5.48
CA CYS A 649 -6.04 24.13 -5.94
C CYS A 649 -6.70 25.49 -6.10
N LEU A 650 -5.87 26.53 -6.22
CA LEU A 650 -6.32 27.88 -6.52
C LEU A 650 -6.66 28.00 -8.00
N ALA A 651 -7.68 28.82 -8.32
CA ALA A 651 -8.04 29.13 -9.71
C ALA A 651 -6.92 29.89 -10.46
N LYS A 652 -6.10 30.64 -9.73
CA LYS A 652 -4.98 31.43 -10.27
C LYS A 652 -3.77 31.31 -9.34
N ALA A 653 -2.58 31.35 -9.94
CA ALA A 653 -1.34 31.38 -9.18
C ALA A 653 -1.30 32.62 -8.25
N PRO A 654 -0.82 32.49 -7.01
CA PRO A 654 -0.63 33.60 -6.10
C PRO A 654 0.43 34.55 -6.67
N SER A 655 0.28 35.85 -6.43
CA SER A 655 1.27 36.85 -6.83
C SER A 655 2.62 36.62 -6.15
N LYS A 656 3.72 37.16 -6.72
CA LYS A 656 5.07 37.06 -6.11
C LYS A 656 5.14 37.57 -4.66
N LYS A 657 4.25 38.49 -4.27
CA LYS A 657 4.15 38.99 -2.89
C LYS A 657 3.46 37.96 -1.99
N GLU A 658 2.38 37.36 -2.47
CA GLU A 658 1.61 36.34 -1.75
C GLU A 658 2.39 35.04 -1.57
N GLN A 659 3.22 34.65 -2.55
CA GLN A 659 4.12 33.49 -2.45
C GLN A 659 5.11 33.58 -1.29
N LYS A 660 5.41 34.79 -0.79
CA LYS A 660 6.28 35.01 0.38
C LYS A 660 5.55 34.91 1.71
N LEU A 661 4.21 34.82 1.70
CA LEU A 661 3.43 34.69 2.91
C LEU A 661 3.69 33.33 3.57
N LYS A 662 3.77 33.35 4.89
CA LYS A 662 3.93 32.17 5.72
C LYS A 662 2.74 32.02 6.66
N THR A 663 2.36 30.78 6.91
CA THR A 663 1.44 30.37 7.97
C THR A 663 2.26 29.52 8.94
N GLU A 664 2.34 29.93 10.21
CA GLU A 664 3.03 29.16 11.27
C GLU A 664 4.48 28.75 10.89
N GLY A 665 5.21 29.65 10.24
CA GLY A 665 6.60 29.42 9.82
C GLY A 665 6.78 28.67 8.49
N SER A 666 5.72 28.05 7.97
CA SER A 666 5.71 27.34 6.68
C SER A 666 5.15 28.21 5.55
N PRO A 667 5.51 27.97 4.27
CA PRO A 667 4.91 28.68 3.15
C PRO A 667 3.38 28.52 3.14
N LYS A 668 2.65 29.62 3.01
CA LYS A 668 1.18 29.59 2.94
C LYS A 668 0.67 28.90 1.67
N PHE A 669 1.37 29.14 0.56
CA PHE A 669 1.05 28.59 -0.75
C PHE A 669 2.14 27.62 -1.18
N LEU A 670 1.71 26.51 -1.77
CA LEU A 670 2.55 25.43 -2.25
C LEU A 670 2.31 25.26 -3.75
N GLU A 671 3.39 25.03 -4.48
CA GLU A 671 3.31 24.62 -5.88
C GLU A 671 3.52 23.11 -5.94
N VAL A 672 2.53 22.38 -6.47
CA VAL A 672 2.51 20.92 -6.52
C VAL A 672 2.37 20.48 -7.97
N ASN A 673 3.14 19.46 -8.37
CA ASN A 673 3.03 18.87 -9.70
C ASN A 673 2.25 17.56 -9.66
N VAL A 674 1.26 17.41 -10.54
CA VAL A 674 0.50 16.18 -10.73
C VAL A 674 0.41 15.91 -12.23
N GLY A 675 0.90 14.74 -12.68
CA GLY A 675 0.81 14.34 -14.08
C GLY A 675 1.50 15.28 -15.06
N GLY A 676 2.57 15.96 -14.63
CA GLY A 676 3.27 16.97 -15.43
C GLY A 676 2.64 18.37 -15.38
N LYS A 677 1.50 18.56 -14.71
CA LYS A 677 0.84 19.87 -14.53
C LYS A 677 1.15 20.47 -13.18
N SER A 678 1.38 21.79 -13.14
CA SER A 678 1.64 22.54 -11.91
C SER A 678 0.35 23.16 -11.36
N PHE A 679 0.10 22.98 -10.06
CA PHE A 679 -1.04 23.52 -9.33
C PHE A 679 -0.56 24.31 -8.12
N TRP A 680 -1.11 25.51 -7.93
CA TRP A 680 -0.92 26.25 -6.69
C TRP A 680 -2.00 25.88 -5.68
N THR A 681 -1.61 25.57 -4.46
CA THR A 681 -2.50 25.07 -3.41
C THR A 681 -2.11 25.59 -2.03
N THR A 682 -2.89 25.25 -1.00
CA THR A 682 -2.56 25.46 0.42
C THR A 682 -2.38 24.09 1.07
N GLY A 683 -1.81 24.03 2.29
CA GLY A 683 -1.68 22.77 3.02
C GLY A 683 -3.03 22.04 3.20
N GLU A 684 -4.10 22.78 3.46
CA GLU A 684 -5.45 22.24 3.68
C GLU A 684 -6.05 21.62 2.41
N LEU A 685 -5.88 22.30 1.27
CA LEU A 685 -6.35 21.79 -0.02
C LEU A 685 -5.49 20.61 -0.51
N LEU A 686 -4.18 20.64 -0.26
CA LEU A 686 -3.30 19.50 -0.53
C LEU A 686 -3.68 18.28 0.34
N ALA A 687 -4.07 18.48 1.60
CA ALA A 687 -4.57 17.40 2.45
C ALA A 687 -5.85 16.77 1.86
N GLN A 688 -6.76 17.56 1.30
CA GLN A 688 -7.93 17.02 0.58
C GLN A 688 -7.53 16.15 -0.62
N ALA A 689 -6.55 16.59 -1.41
CA ALA A 689 -6.04 15.81 -2.54
C ALA A 689 -5.41 14.48 -2.08
N GLN A 690 -4.61 14.50 -1.00
CA GLN A 690 -4.01 13.30 -0.42
C GLN A 690 -5.04 12.34 0.20
N ASP A 691 -6.11 12.88 0.79
CA ASP A 691 -7.23 12.06 1.26
C ASP A 691 -7.95 11.36 0.10
N PHE A 692 -8.07 12.04 -1.04
CA PHE A 692 -8.63 11.44 -2.25
C PHE A 692 -7.73 10.33 -2.80
N GLU A 693 -6.41 10.54 -2.91
CA GLU A 693 -5.48 9.46 -3.34
C GLU A 693 -5.61 8.23 -2.44
N LYS A 694 -5.61 8.44 -1.12
CA LYS A 694 -5.81 7.35 -0.14
C LYS A 694 -7.16 6.65 -0.34
N LEU A 695 -8.23 7.37 -0.68
CA LEU A 695 -9.54 6.77 -0.96
C LEU A 695 -9.51 5.92 -2.25
N VAL A 696 -8.84 6.40 -3.29
CA VAL A 696 -8.69 5.67 -4.56
C VAL A 696 -7.89 4.38 -4.34
N GLU A 697 -6.86 4.41 -3.50
CA GLU A 697 -6.06 3.24 -3.12
C GLU A 697 -6.78 2.24 -2.20
N ARG A 698 -7.94 2.60 -1.65
CA ARG A 698 -8.74 1.73 -0.75
C ARG A 698 -9.69 0.83 -1.52
N PHE A 699 -9.13 -0.17 -2.20
CA PHE A 699 -9.88 -1.21 -2.94
C PHE A 699 -10.89 -2.00 -2.08
N ASP A 700 -10.74 -1.98 -0.76
CA ASP A 700 -11.65 -2.61 0.21
C ASP A 700 -12.95 -1.81 0.41
N VAL A 701 -13.03 -0.57 -0.10
CA VAL A 701 -14.24 0.25 -0.07
C VAL A 701 -14.97 0.08 -1.40
N ASP A 702 -16.13 -0.57 -1.35
CA ASP A 702 -17.08 -0.73 -2.45
C ASP A 702 -17.63 0.65 -2.85
N LEU A 703 -17.08 1.23 -3.92
CA LEU A 703 -17.34 2.61 -4.34
C LEU A 703 -17.06 2.78 -5.84
N ASP A 704 -18.05 3.25 -6.58
CA ASP A 704 -17.92 3.79 -7.93
C ASP A 704 -17.82 5.31 -7.84
N ILE A 705 -16.76 5.86 -8.43
CA ILE A 705 -16.53 7.31 -8.46
C ILE A 705 -16.35 7.77 -9.91
N GLU A 706 -17.04 8.85 -10.24
CA GLU A 706 -16.71 9.72 -11.36
C GLU A 706 -16.26 11.07 -10.80
N VAL A 707 -15.18 11.64 -11.33
CA VAL A 707 -14.66 12.96 -10.93
C VAL A 707 -14.66 13.90 -12.11
N LEU A 708 -15.31 15.06 -11.95
CA LEU A 708 -15.43 16.08 -12.97
C LEU A 708 -14.74 17.38 -12.51
N GLY A 709 -14.17 18.10 -13.47
CA GLY A 709 -13.50 19.39 -13.25
C GLY A 709 -12.08 19.45 -13.82
N SER A 710 -11.38 20.54 -13.49
CA SER A 710 -10.07 20.89 -14.05
C SER A 710 -8.96 21.08 -13.01
N GLY A 711 -9.28 20.97 -11.72
CA GLY A 711 -8.29 21.06 -10.65
C GLY A 711 -7.44 19.80 -10.44
N MET A 712 -6.76 19.77 -9.30
CA MET A 712 -5.77 18.75 -8.94
C MET A 712 -6.38 17.36 -8.73
N ILE A 713 -7.54 17.21 -8.05
CA ILE A 713 -8.17 15.88 -7.88
C ILE A 713 -8.64 15.29 -9.21
N PRO A 714 -9.31 16.02 -10.13
CA PRO A 714 -9.59 15.51 -11.46
C PRO A 714 -8.35 15.00 -12.20
N GLU A 715 -7.19 15.66 -12.04
CA GLU A 715 -5.94 15.20 -12.64
C GLU A 715 -5.40 13.93 -11.96
N LEU A 716 -5.43 13.87 -10.62
CA LEU A 716 -5.10 12.66 -9.86
C LEU A 716 -5.99 11.49 -10.28
N TRP A 717 -7.29 11.74 -10.44
CA TRP A 717 -8.24 10.73 -10.89
C TRP A 717 -7.89 10.20 -12.28
N LYS A 718 -7.53 11.04 -13.26
CA LYS A 718 -7.09 10.56 -14.59
C LYS A 718 -5.89 9.61 -14.51
N LEU A 719 -4.94 9.88 -13.61
CA LEU A 719 -3.75 9.05 -13.42
C LEU A 719 -4.04 7.74 -12.69
N GLN A 720 -5.08 7.73 -11.84
CA GLN A 720 -5.35 6.63 -10.91
C GLN A 720 -6.65 5.87 -11.20
N GLN A 721 -7.51 6.33 -12.11
CA GLN A 721 -8.81 5.71 -12.39
C GLN A 721 -8.69 4.27 -12.86
N SER A 722 -7.61 3.91 -13.58
CA SER A 722 -7.33 2.53 -13.99
C SER A 722 -7.04 1.61 -12.82
N LYS A 723 -6.70 2.17 -11.65
CA LYS A 723 -6.55 1.43 -10.40
C LYS A 723 -7.90 1.15 -9.74
N ARG A 724 -9.03 1.71 -10.16
CA ARG A 724 -10.35 1.32 -9.64
C ARG A 724 -11.18 0.66 -10.73
N GLU A 725 -11.52 -0.60 -10.50
CA GLU A 725 -12.56 -1.26 -11.29
C GLU A 725 -13.91 -0.64 -11.01
N LYS A 726 -14.68 -0.40 -12.08
CA LYS A 726 -16.11 -0.11 -11.93
C LYS A 726 -16.78 -1.35 -11.34
N LEU A 727 -17.56 -1.18 -10.29
CA LEU A 727 -18.38 -2.25 -9.77
C LEU A 727 -19.35 -2.66 -10.88
N GLN A 728 -19.39 -3.95 -11.18
CA GLN A 728 -20.38 -4.47 -12.11
C GLN A 728 -21.78 -4.25 -11.52
N PRO A 729 -22.76 -3.79 -12.32
CA PRO A 729 -24.13 -3.66 -11.85
C PRO A 729 -24.64 -5.03 -11.37
N TYR A 730 -24.97 -5.15 -10.09
CA TYR A 730 -25.47 -6.39 -9.45
C TYR A 730 -26.70 -7.03 -10.11
N ALA A 731 -27.34 -6.35 -11.09
CA ALA A 731 -28.37 -6.95 -11.93
C ALA A 731 -27.88 -8.19 -12.67
N GLU A 732 -26.59 -8.25 -13.03
CA GLU A 732 -25.99 -9.41 -13.70
C GLU A 732 -25.75 -10.61 -12.76
N PHE A 733 -25.81 -10.40 -11.44
CA PHE A 733 -25.61 -11.45 -10.43
C PHE A 733 -26.91 -12.02 -9.84
N LEU A 734 -28.06 -11.37 -10.08
CA LEU A 734 -29.36 -11.75 -9.51
C LEU A 734 -30.27 -12.49 -10.50
N ASP A 735 -29.86 -12.63 -11.77
CA ASP A 735 -30.59 -13.37 -12.82
C ASP A 735 -30.10 -14.83 -12.99
N VAL A 736 -29.55 -15.46 -11.94
CA VAL A 736 -29.22 -16.91 -11.91
C VAL A 736 -30.12 -17.68 -10.95
#